data_AF-A0AAJ6ZGX9-F1
#
_entry.id   AF-A0AAJ6ZGX9-F1
#
_cell.length_a   1.000
_cell.length_b   1.000
_cell.length_c   1.000
_cell.angle_alpha   90.00
_cell.angle_beta   90.00
_cell.angle_gamma   90.00
#
_symmetry.space_group_name_H-M   'P 1'
#
loop_
_entity.id
_entity.type
_entity.pdbx_description
1 polymer ?
#
loop_
_entity_poly.entity_id
_entity_poly.type
_entity_poly.pdbx_seq_one_letter_code
_entity_poly.pdbx_strand_id
1 'polypeptide(L)'
;MSDQKKSIKNSALAESTRSPNNEEASGTQEVATNHGSATDVEGYKVESKNTPKGKNSRKKEKIRNMHLEMPTTTGTQQQGHAIPGVSTAPQYQPFSALFHQDLFIHPGIPLNANNSKYLENLAHLQLYQHSMQNNCVNLLRMNNQIGSLPNSPLTHPSSISHAWSNPGTPLCNDQITPRFLQNVMQHPLLNQMYGRQGNLQFRQDKRQVVSGKNGTIKETPTKNKNGKKKDQEDKNFEPYLNAEAVDAGLKENSLVEGVLRINPKQFQHAYVSSSDRSLQDILIDGVKNRNRSLEGDVVIVQIIHQPDESNDESKQKKGKVVYIKEKLHTRTCIGHLKLMPDKNRQKALFVPRDHRVPRLNIPFTCWPDNFYAEAKSYENTLFLAKIESWFDTRFALGKIICNIGQSGDMLSEAKAILAQTDLDVTPFGPEVRDLYPRLDYVIPVEEIKIREDCRKLCTFSIDPANCRDIDDAVSCRKLENGNYEIGVHISDVSHFLTENTILDEKVAEKATTIYLVEKAYHMLPDDLCMLCSLFPGVDKLAFSVFWEITDNAEVLSHRFSKTVIHSCCQLSYDHAQAVLDSREDAEMLFPEFYNGFEYKDVYDTIKTLGKISSIFRKSRFDNGALRIDQPKVSFHLNPSTGLPDALWVYENKQSHQLIEEFMLLANMTVAKRIYDDYPNLAFLRCHPPPSGYMLQQLAKSLKPMGIDLDVTSAGSLHKSLLQYIEPSVADRGKAMVLNMLCAKPMTRAKYFCAGGCTSDDDFQHYALNVPLYTHFTSPIRRYADIMVHRLLSASLNFRETPKWEIDKVKMVAAQCNKQKYNAKRASELSTELYTLKYIEMNSPYVTDAVVVDIREKYIDVIIVAIGLNRRIFFNNDFPGEHKCIKNDAGIKLSKMELLWKATDTLPDVKQVIEVFSIVEVELNRDEDMVKVDTKLVRPV
;
A
#
# COMPACT_ATOMS: atom_id res chain seq x y z
N MET A 1 -3.46 -55.38 -28.48
CA MET A 1 -4.35 -56.23 -29.30
C MET A 1 -5.26 -55.30 -30.11
N SER A 2 -5.92 -55.83 -31.14
CA SER A 2 -7.04 -55.24 -31.93
C SER A 2 -7.92 -54.22 -31.19
N ASP A 3 -8.47 -53.16 -31.79
CA ASP A 3 -8.48 -52.61 -33.17
C ASP A 3 -8.87 -51.10 -33.07
N GLN A 4 -8.89 -50.20 -34.07
CA GLN A 4 -9.13 -50.33 -35.52
C GLN A 4 -8.47 -49.17 -36.34
N LYS A 5 -8.52 -49.27 -37.68
CA LYS A 5 -7.90 -48.42 -38.75
C LYS A 5 -8.23 -46.91 -38.63
N LYS A 6 -7.32 -45.94 -38.88
CA LYS A 6 -6.62 -45.51 -40.14
C LYS A 6 -7.56 -45.04 -41.27
N SER A 7 -7.22 -44.12 -42.20
CA SER A 7 -6.26 -42.99 -42.33
C SER A 7 -6.34 -42.45 -43.80
N ILE A 8 -5.65 -41.35 -44.16
CA ILE A 8 -5.30 -40.87 -45.53
C ILE A 8 -6.47 -40.30 -46.39
N LYS A 9 -6.32 -39.44 -47.43
CA LYS A 9 -5.52 -38.19 -47.68
C LYS A 9 -5.78 -37.67 -49.13
N ASN A 10 -5.74 -36.33 -49.34
CA ASN A 10 -5.44 -35.60 -50.60
C ASN A 10 -6.42 -35.55 -51.83
N SER A 11 -6.30 -34.41 -52.55
CA SER A 11 -6.63 -34.10 -53.97
C SER A 11 -8.10 -33.96 -54.44
N ALA A 12 -8.46 -33.11 -55.43
CA ALA A 12 -7.86 -31.88 -56.01
C ALA A 12 -8.82 -31.17 -57.02
N LEU A 13 -8.50 -29.91 -57.39
CA LEU A 13 -8.78 -29.20 -58.66
C LEU A 13 -10.17 -28.58 -59.02
N ALA A 14 -10.07 -27.49 -59.79
CA ALA A 14 -10.97 -26.92 -60.83
C ALA A 14 -12.16 -25.98 -60.48
N GLU A 15 -11.90 -24.67 -60.61
CA GLU A 15 -12.60 -23.62 -61.40
C GLU A 15 -14.13 -23.65 -61.67
N SER A 16 -14.77 -22.48 -61.51
CA SER A 16 -15.48 -21.80 -62.61
C SER A 16 -15.67 -20.29 -62.35
N THR A 17 -15.98 -19.50 -63.39
CA THR A 17 -16.05 -18.03 -63.36
C THR A 17 -17.45 -17.50 -63.71
N ARG A 18 -17.85 -16.34 -63.17
CA ARG A 18 -18.62 -15.29 -63.89
C ARG A 18 -18.90 -14.01 -63.09
N SER A 19 -18.71 -12.88 -63.77
CA SER A 19 -19.44 -11.59 -63.60
C SER A 19 -20.56 -11.55 -64.70
N PRO A 20 -21.36 -10.47 -64.98
CA PRO A 20 -21.15 -9.06 -64.62
C PRO A 20 -22.40 -8.15 -64.38
N ASN A 21 -22.12 -6.90 -63.95
CA ASN A 21 -22.66 -5.60 -64.44
C ASN A 21 -24.13 -5.10 -64.29
N ASN A 22 -24.20 -3.75 -64.45
CA ASN A 22 -25.34 -2.82 -64.70
C ASN A 22 -26.24 -2.45 -63.49
N GLU A 23 -26.32 -1.17 -63.09
CA GLU A 23 -27.23 -0.06 -63.54
C GLU A 23 -28.64 -0.15 -62.89
N GLU A 24 -29.43 0.91 -62.61
CA GLU A 24 -29.41 2.32 -63.04
C GLU A 24 -29.53 3.31 -61.84
N ALA A 25 -29.74 4.61 -62.10
CA ALA A 25 -30.00 5.64 -61.09
C ALA A 25 -31.11 6.64 -61.48
N SER A 26 -32.00 6.99 -60.55
CA SER A 26 -32.91 8.17 -60.53
C SER A 26 -33.69 8.18 -59.19
N GLY A 27 -34.32 9.27 -58.71
CA GLY A 27 -34.36 10.66 -59.15
C GLY A 27 -35.60 11.40 -58.60
N THR A 28 -35.58 12.74 -58.53
CA THR A 28 -36.70 13.65 -58.14
C THR A 28 -37.23 13.61 -56.69
N GLN A 29 -38.12 14.53 -56.28
CA GLN A 29 -37.92 15.98 -56.07
C GLN A 29 -39.03 16.54 -55.12
N GLU A 30 -39.02 17.85 -54.87
CA GLU A 30 -39.83 18.59 -53.87
C GLU A 30 -41.36 18.63 -54.10
N VAL A 31 -42.12 18.75 -52.99
CA VAL A 31 -43.35 19.58 -52.88
C VAL A 31 -43.38 20.21 -51.47
N ALA A 32 -44.06 21.35 -51.28
CA ALA A 32 -43.93 22.23 -50.11
C ALA A 32 -45.28 22.60 -49.42
N THR A 33 -45.24 23.70 -48.63
CA THR A 33 -46.35 24.60 -48.21
C THR A 33 -47.29 24.27 -47.01
N ASN A 34 -47.00 24.99 -45.91
CA ASN A 34 -47.83 26.01 -45.23
C ASN A 34 -49.02 25.74 -44.26
N HIS A 35 -48.94 26.53 -43.17
CA HIS A 35 -50.00 27.24 -42.42
C HIS A 35 -50.98 26.50 -41.49
N GLY A 36 -51.33 27.19 -40.39
CA GLY A 36 -52.25 26.74 -39.34
C GLY A 36 -51.97 27.45 -38.01
N SER A 37 -52.52 28.66 -37.82
CA SER A 37 -52.26 29.53 -36.65
C SER A 37 -53.52 29.86 -35.84
N ALA A 38 -53.30 30.44 -34.65
CA ALA A 38 -54.16 31.42 -33.94
C ALA A 38 -54.88 30.96 -32.63
N THR A 39 -54.65 31.74 -31.56
CA THR A 39 -55.64 32.36 -30.61
C THR A 39 -56.66 31.50 -29.83
N ASP A 40 -57.16 31.85 -28.64
CA ASP A 40 -56.81 32.80 -27.55
C ASP A 40 -57.80 32.55 -26.37
N VAL A 41 -57.77 33.40 -25.33
CA VAL A 41 -58.88 33.76 -24.40
C VAL A 41 -59.12 32.87 -23.15
N GLU A 42 -59.20 33.57 -22.01
CA GLU A 42 -59.87 33.39 -20.69
C GLU A 42 -60.47 32.00 -20.28
N GLY A 43 -60.52 31.63 -19.00
CA GLY A 43 -60.19 32.34 -17.75
C GLY A 43 -61.36 32.36 -16.76
N TYR A 44 -61.27 31.58 -15.66
CA TYR A 44 -62.24 31.62 -14.55
C TYR A 44 -61.57 31.47 -13.16
N LYS A 45 -62.35 31.57 -12.08
CA LYS A 45 -61.96 32.14 -10.77
C LYS A 45 -62.67 31.38 -9.61
N VAL A 46 -62.38 31.78 -8.35
CA VAL A 46 -63.20 31.59 -7.10
C VAL A 46 -62.80 30.45 -6.13
N GLU A 47 -62.20 30.87 -4.99
CA GLU A 47 -62.37 30.36 -3.59
C GLU A 47 -61.94 28.93 -3.14
N SER A 48 -61.68 28.65 -1.85
CA SER A 48 -61.23 29.48 -0.70
C SER A 48 -60.73 28.61 0.49
N LYS A 49 -60.14 29.27 1.53
CA LYS A 49 -60.07 28.86 2.97
C LYS A 49 -59.59 27.42 3.30
N ASN A 50 -58.51 27.23 4.06
CA ASN A 50 -58.49 27.58 5.49
C ASN A 50 -57.07 27.59 6.10
N THR A 51 -56.91 28.28 7.23
CA THR A 51 -55.74 28.14 8.14
C THR A 51 -56.19 27.72 9.54
N PRO A 52 -55.31 27.06 10.31
CA PRO A 52 -55.24 27.29 11.75
C PRO A 52 -53.92 27.98 12.15
N LYS A 53 -53.95 28.78 13.23
CA LYS A 53 -52.76 29.44 13.82
C LYS A 53 -52.50 28.96 15.25
N GLY A 54 -51.22 28.77 15.59
CA GLY A 54 -50.70 28.86 16.96
C GLY A 54 -49.89 27.64 17.44
N LYS A 55 -48.97 27.78 18.41
CA LYS A 55 -48.44 29.00 19.07
C LYS A 55 -47.12 28.66 19.80
N ASN A 56 -46.37 29.68 20.24
CA ASN A 56 -45.07 29.64 20.98
C ASN A 56 -43.83 29.48 20.05
N SER A 57 -42.79 30.33 20.01
CA SER A 57 -42.24 31.38 20.90
C SER A 57 -41.52 30.85 22.17
N ARG A 58 -40.34 31.28 22.62
CA ARG A 58 -39.47 32.46 22.32
C ARG A 58 -37.97 32.14 22.56
N LYS A 59 -37.06 32.73 21.76
CA LYS A 59 -35.63 33.14 21.99
C LYS A 59 -34.90 33.14 20.63
N LYS A 60 -34.05 34.09 20.26
CA LYS A 60 -33.52 35.30 20.94
C LYS A 60 -33.75 36.54 20.06
N GLU A 61 -33.87 37.71 20.68
CA GLU A 61 -33.71 39.01 20.02
C GLU A 61 -33.07 39.99 21.02
N LYS A 62 -31.97 40.62 20.60
CA LYS A 62 -31.09 41.63 21.27
C LYS A 62 -29.66 41.42 20.73
N ILE A 63 -28.91 42.40 20.20
CA ILE A 63 -29.14 43.84 19.99
C ILE A 63 -28.66 44.20 18.57
N ARG A 64 -29.36 45.14 17.90
CA ARG A 64 -28.85 45.92 16.76
C ARG A 64 -28.82 47.41 17.15
N ASN A 65 -28.05 48.20 16.40
CA ASN A 65 -27.88 49.66 16.42
C ASN A 65 -26.67 50.19 17.21
N MET A 66 -25.66 50.66 16.48
CA MET A 66 -25.50 52.11 16.24
C MET A 66 -24.98 52.33 14.80
N HIS A 67 -24.81 53.59 14.40
CA HIS A 67 -24.67 54.04 13.00
C HIS A 67 -23.75 55.28 12.94
N LEU A 68 -23.52 55.86 11.75
CA LEU A 68 -22.75 57.10 11.48
C LEU A 68 -21.21 56.91 11.58
N GLU A 69 -20.34 57.57 10.80
CA GLU A 69 -20.52 58.34 9.55
C GLU A 69 -19.15 58.45 8.80
N MET A 70 -19.13 58.90 7.54
CA MET A 70 -17.88 59.24 6.82
C MET A 70 -17.76 60.75 6.59
N PRO A 71 -16.54 61.33 6.66
CA PRO A 71 -16.22 62.61 6.04
C PRO A 71 -15.44 62.45 4.72
N THR A 72 -15.74 63.28 3.73
CA THR A 72 -14.97 63.46 2.48
C THR A 72 -14.62 64.93 2.26
N THR A 73 -13.37 65.23 1.88
CA THR A 73 -12.88 66.49 1.27
C THR A 73 -11.42 66.23 0.84
N THR A 74 -11.04 66.11 -0.43
CA THR A 74 -10.91 67.11 -1.53
C THR A 74 -9.80 68.15 -1.39
N GLY A 75 -8.77 68.05 -2.25
CA GLY A 75 -8.24 69.22 -2.98
C GLY A 75 -6.75 69.59 -2.81
N THR A 76 -6.10 69.90 -3.95
CA THR A 76 -4.94 70.83 -4.14
C THR A 76 -3.58 70.52 -3.46
N GLN A 77 -2.40 70.80 -4.06
CA GLN A 77 -2.01 71.02 -5.48
C GLN A 77 -0.46 71.01 -5.62
N GLN A 78 0.04 70.94 -6.87
CA GLN A 78 1.37 71.38 -7.38
C GLN A 78 2.68 70.63 -7.01
N GLN A 79 3.44 70.31 -8.08
CA GLN A 79 4.91 70.44 -8.30
C GLN A 79 5.93 69.83 -7.29
N GLY A 80 7.08 69.26 -7.70
CA GLY A 80 7.58 68.93 -9.06
C GLY A 80 9.10 68.62 -9.12
N HIS A 81 9.53 67.91 -10.18
CA HIS A 81 10.91 67.73 -10.68
C HIS A 81 12.00 66.93 -9.92
N ALA A 82 12.90 66.36 -10.74
CA ALA A 82 14.35 66.08 -10.55
C ALA A 82 14.85 64.75 -9.94
N ILE A 83 15.42 63.93 -10.83
CA ILE A 83 16.55 62.98 -10.66
C ILE A 83 17.82 63.80 -11.09
N PRO A 84 19.07 63.67 -10.56
CA PRO A 84 19.81 62.45 -10.15
C PRO A 84 20.77 62.55 -8.91
N GLY A 85 21.50 61.46 -8.60
CA GLY A 85 22.97 61.58 -8.39
C GLY A 85 23.66 61.04 -7.11
N VAL A 86 24.19 59.81 -7.18
CA VAL A 86 25.62 59.44 -6.97
C VAL A 86 26.38 59.78 -5.65
N SER A 87 26.88 58.71 -4.98
CA SER A 87 28.25 58.55 -4.36
C SER A 87 28.44 58.33 -2.84
N THR A 88 29.30 57.33 -2.55
CA THR A 88 30.24 57.16 -1.40
C THR A 88 29.77 56.79 0.01
N ALA A 89 30.58 55.95 0.67
CA ALA A 89 30.43 55.43 2.04
C ALA A 89 31.22 56.26 3.08
N PRO A 90 31.16 55.89 4.38
CA PRO A 90 32.31 55.15 4.93
C PRO A 90 31.96 54.02 5.94
N GLN A 91 33.01 53.41 6.48
CA GLN A 91 33.02 52.29 7.45
C GLN A 91 32.62 52.73 8.88
N TYR A 92 32.18 51.81 9.75
CA TYR A 92 33.02 51.26 10.85
C TYR A 92 32.34 50.09 11.63
N GLN A 93 33.05 49.54 12.62
CA GLN A 93 32.81 48.24 13.26
C GLN A 93 31.76 48.22 14.40
N PRO A 94 31.18 47.06 14.73
CA PRO A 94 30.34 46.86 15.93
C PRO A 94 31.17 46.67 17.21
N PHE A 95 30.56 46.94 18.37
CA PHE A 95 31.13 46.67 19.70
C PHE A 95 30.25 45.67 20.49
N SER A 96 30.82 45.02 21.51
CA SER A 96 30.29 43.79 22.13
C SER A 96 30.10 43.85 23.66
N ALA A 97 29.32 42.90 24.18
CA ALA A 97 29.35 42.37 25.54
C ALA A 97 28.99 40.86 25.45
N LEU A 98 29.79 39.84 25.83
CA LEU A 98 30.65 39.55 27.01
C LEU A 98 29.83 39.01 28.20
N PHE A 99 30.23 37.95 28.95
CA PHE A 99 31.35 36.97 28.89
C PHE A 99 30.77 35.52 29.00
N HIS A 100 31.43 34.35 29.09
CA HIS A 100 32.82 33.81 29.22
C HIS A 100 32.95 32.57 28.25
N GLN A 101 34.05 31.83 27.99
CA GLN A 101 35.22 31.31 28.75
C GLN A 101 34.93 30.16 29.75
N ASP A 102 35.83 29.19 30.03
CA ASP A 102 37.16 28.83 29.47
C ASP A 102 37.10 27.44 28.76
N LEU A 103 37.91 26.99 27.79
CA LEU A 103 39.27 27.30 27.26
C LEU A 103 40.44 26.51 27.92
N PHE A 104 40.99 25.50 27.21
CA PHE A 104 42.44 25.19 27.14
C PHE A 104 42.76 24.26 25.95
N ILE A 105 44.02 24.23 25.51
CA ILE A 105 44.51 23.57 24.28
C ILE A 105 45.79 22.79 24.58
N HIS A 106 45.96 21.59 24.00
CA HIS A 106 47.25 21.06 23.55
C HIS A 106 47.08 19.92 22.50
N PRO A 107 48.11 19.57 21.69
CA PRO A 107 47.87 19.01 20.36
C PRO A 107 48.57 17.67 20.06
N GLY A 108 48.15 17.04 18.96
CA GLY A 108 49.00 16.18 18.14
C GLY A 108 48.86 14.67 18.35
N ILE A 109 48.45 13.98 17.29
CA ILE A 109 48.95 12.66 16.85
C ILE A 109 48.70 12.58 15.32
N PRO A 110 49.53 11.90 14.51
CA PRO A 110 49.63 12.21 13.09
C PRO A 110 48.46 11.71 12.23
N LEU A 111 48.09 12.52 11.23
CA LEU A 111 47.45 12.03 10.01
C LEU A 111 48.42 11.11 9.28
N ASN A 112 48.01 9.89 8.92
CA ASN A 112 48.64 9.15 7.84
C ASN A 112 47.73 8.07 7.25
N ALA A 113 47.71 8.00 5.91
CA ALA A 113 47.21 6.93 5.05
C ALA A 113 45.93 6.18 5.43
N ASN A 114 44.83 6.53 4.75
CA ASN A 114 44.05 5.52 4.02
C ASN A 114 43.27 6.16 2.86
N ASN A 115 43.96 6.39 1.73
CA ASN A 115 43.34 6.89 0.51
C ASN A 115 42.51 5.77 -0.14
N SER A 116 41.26 5.64 0.27
CA SER A 116 40.27 4.83 -0.43
C SER A 116 39.36 5.73 -1.26
N LYS A 117 39.43 5.62 -2.59
CA LYS A 117 38.54 6.35 -3.52
C LYS A 117 37.06 6.16 -3.19
N TYR A 118 36.70 5.04 -2.58
CA TYR A 118 35.34 4.78 -2.08
C TYR A 118 34.87 5.85 -1.07
N LEU A 119 35.76 6.31 -0.18
CA LEU A 119 35.45 7.33 0.83
C LEU A 119 35.41 8.74 0.21
N GLU A 120 36.22 9.01 -0.80
CA GLU A 120 36.16 10.25 -1.59
C GLU A 120 34.83 10.32 -2.37
N ASN A 121 34.47 9.27 -3.09
CA ASN A 121 33.19 9.17 -3.82
C ASN A 121 31.97 9.32 -2.88
N LEU A 122 32.01 8.72 -1.67
CA LEU A 122 30.95 8.90 -0.68
C LEU A 122 30.93 10.30 -0.03
N ALA A 123 32.05 11.03 0.06
CA ALA A 123 32.11 12.34 0.71
C ALA A 123 31.25 13.41 0.01
N HIS A 124 30.93 13.22 -1.26
CA HIS A 124 30.02 14.08 -2.03
C HIS A 124 28.53 13.86 -1.69
N LEU A 125 28.17 12.79 -0.97
CA LEU A 125 26.79 12.52 -0.55
C LEU A 125 26.50 13.12 0.84
N GLN A 126 25.49 13.98 0.93
CA GLN A 126 25.14 14.72 2.16
C GLN A 126 24.92 13.84 3.41
N LEU A 127 24.43 12.60 3.25
CA LEU A 127 24.27 11.67 4.39
C LEU A 127 25.61 11.28 5.02
N TYR A 128 26.68 11.16 4.22
CA TYR A 128 28.01 10.78 4.71
C TYR A 128 28.58 11.86 5.64
N GLN A 129 28.36 13.13 5.29
CA GLN A 129 28.77 14.30 6.07
C GLN A 129 28.05 14.36 7.42
N HIS A 130 26.74 14.06 7.47
CA HIS A 130 25.99 13.97 8.73
C HIS A 130 26.32 12.72 9.57
N SER A 131 26.65 11.59 8.94
CA SER A 131 27.07 10.36 9.65
C SER A 131 28.35 10.60 10.46
N MET A 132 29.35 11.25 9.86
CA MET A 132 30.61 11.57 10.52
C MET A 132 30.44 12.51 11.74
N GLN A 133 29.55 13.50 11.64
CA GLN A 133 29.26 14.42 12.76
C GLN A 133 28.70 13.68 13.99
N ASN A 134 27.76 12.75 13.79
CA ASN A 134 27.16 12.00 14.90
C ASN A 134 28.11 10.98 15.53
N ASN A 135 28.96 10.33 14.73
CA ASN A 135 29.90 9.32 15.25
C ASN A 135 31.04 9.93 16.08
N CYS A 136 31.47 11.17 15.80
CA CYS A 136 32.50 11.86 16.58
C CYS A 136 32.11 12.10 18.05
N VAL A 137 30.82 12.14 18.39
CA VAL A 137 30.35 12.43 19.75
C VAL A 137 30.48 11.22 20.69
N ASN A 138 30.40 9.99 20.17
CA ASN A 138 30.37 8.77 20.99
C ASN A 138 31.77 8.14 21.24
N LEU A 139 32.77 8.46 20.41
CA LEU A 139 34.11 7.85 20.50
C LEU A 139 34.98 8.34 21.67
N LEU A 140 34.55 9.37 22.41
CA LEU A 140 35.26 9.89 23.59
C LEU A 140 35.00 9.12 24.90
N ARG A 141 34.25 8.00 24.86
CA ARG A 141 34.01 7.14 26.03
C ARG A 141 34.00 5.64 25.66
N MET A 142 35.19 5.07 25.45
CA MET A 142 35.57 3.67 25.74
C MET A 142 36.95 3.42 25.11
N ASN A 143 38.04 3.57 25.88
CA ASN A 143 39.37 3.28 25.36
C ASN A 143 40.30 2.75 26.47
N ASN A 144 40.30 1.42 26.66
CA ASN A 144 41.36 0.67 27.37
C ASN A 144 41.12 -0.85 27.31
N GLN A 145 41.51 -1.49 26.21
CA GLN A 145 42.28 -2.75 26.20
C GLN A 145 42.58 -3.15 24.74
N ILE A 146 43.84 -3.50 24.46
CA ILE A 146 44.30 -3.88 23.12
C ILE A 146 44.52 -5.40 23.10
N GLY A 147 43.92 -6.08 22.13
CA GLY A 147 44.14 -7.49 21.84
C GLY A 147 43.93 -7.77 20.36
N SER A 148 45.00 -8.09 19.64
CA SER A 148 45.02 -8.20 18.18
C SER A 148 44.76 -9.63 17.69
N LEU A 149 43.68 -9.85 16.95
CA LEU A 149 43.41 -11.07 16.16
C LEU A 149 42.80 -10.69 14.78
N PRO A 150 42.97 -11.54 13.74
CA PRO A 150 42.77 -11.11 12.35
C PRO A 150 41.35 -11.29 11.80
N ASN A 151 41.01 -10.45 10.81
CA ASN A 151 39.77 -10.57 10.03
C ASN A 151 39.86 -11.70 8.99
N SER A 152 39.07 -12.77 9.15
CA SER A 152 38.68 -13.70 8.08
C SER A 152 37.51 -14.59 8.55
N PRO A 153 36.45 -14.80 7.73
CA PRO A 153 35.45 -15.81 8.03
C PRO A 153 36.05 -17.21 7.79
N LEU A 154 36.17 -18.01 8.86
CA LEU A 154 36.80 -19.33 8.80
C LEU A 154 35.90 -20.36 8.08
N THR A 155 36.38 -20.89 6.96
CA THR A 155 35.84 -22.09 6.31
C THR A 155 36.85 -23.24 6.41
N HIS A 156 36.44 -24.38 6.99
CA HIS A 156 37.18 -25.64 6.86
C HIS A 156 36.26 -26.87 6.91
N PRO A 157 36.58 -27.93 6.13
CA PRO A 157 35.74 -29.14 6.02
C PRO A 157 36.05 -30.20 7.08
N SER A 158 35.16 -31.18 7.21
CA SER A 158 35.23 -32.28 8.19
C SER A 158 36.02 -33.50 7.71
N SER A 159 36.76 -34.15 8.62
CA SER A 159 37.17 -35.56 8.54
C SER A 159 37.28 -36.18 9.95
N ILE A 160 37.36 -37.51 10.04
CA ILE A 160 36.93 -38.30 11.23
C ILE A 160 38.04 -39.25 11.73
N SER A 161 38.19 -39.41 13.05
CA SER A 161 38.57 -40.71 13.67
C SER A 161 38.29 -40.73 15.20
N HIS A 162 38.18 -41.93 15.79
CA HIS A 162 37.77 -42.17 17.19
C HIS A 162 38.92 -42.63 18.09
N ALA A 163 38.83 -42.30 19.40
CA ALA A 163 39.24 -43.18 20.50
C ALA A 163 38.46 -42.79 21.78
N TRP A 164 38.32 -43.71 22.75
CA TRP A 164 37.50 -43.52 23.96
C TRP A 164 38.31 -43.28 25.24
N SER A 165 37.73 -42.54 26.19
CA SER A 165 37.46 -43.07 27.55
C SER A 165 36.47 -42.19 28.30
N ASN A 166 35.54 -42.82 29.03
CA ASN A 166 34.54 -42.20 29.90
C ASN A 166 34.15 -43.25 30.96
N PRO A 167 33.81 -42.87 32.21
CA PRO A 167 32.37 -42.87 32.52
C PRO A 167 31.92 -41.78 33.51
N GLY A 168 30.73 -41.20 33.27
CA GLY A 168 30.11 -40.20 34.14
C GLY A 168 28.79 -39.66 33.57
N THR A 169 27.69 -40.40 33.75
CA THR A 169 26.36 -40.14 33.17
C THR A 169 25.27 -40.70 34.10
N PRO A 170 24.00 -40.23 34.08
CA PRO A 170 23.20 -40.01 32.85
C PRO A 170 22.20 -38.82 32.77
N LEU A 171 22.03 -38.30 31.54
CA LEU A 171 20.77 -37.83 30.89
C LEU A 171 20.02 -36.58 31.45
N CYS A 172 19.28 -35.77 30.66
CA CYS A 172 19.30 -35.46 29.22
C CYS A 172 18.37 -34.24 28.92
N ASN A 173 18.66 -33.44 27.88
CA ASN A 173 17.75 -32.49 27.17
C ASN A 173 17.07 -31.33 27.98
N ASP A 174 16.53 -30.26 27.39
CA ASP A 174 16.28 -29.96 25.96
C ASP A 174 16.47 -28.46 25.59
N GLN A 175 16.37 -28.19 24.28
CA GLN A 175 16.47 -26.94 23.50
C GLN A 175 16.07 -25.58 24.14
N ILE A 176 16.83 -24.52 23.79
CA ILE A 176 16.44 -23.11 24.00
C ILE A 176 15.67 -22.60 22.76
N THR A 177 14.37 -22.34 22.89
CA THR A 177 13.54 -21.79 21.81
C THR A 177 13.48 -20.25 21.85
N PRO A 178 13.61 -19.53 20.71
CA PRO A 178 13.38 -18.09 20.64
C PRO A 178 11.97 -17.66 21.11
N ARG A 179 11.88 -16.47 21.72
CA ARG A 179 10.64 -15.98 22.36
C ARG A 179 9.45 -15.76 21.41
N PHE A 180 9.67 -15.57 20.10
CA PHE A 180 8.56 -15.47 19.15
C PHE A 180 7.95 -16.86 18.86
N LEU A 181 8.79 -17.89 18.66
CA LEU A 181 8.37 -19.29 18.49
C LEU A 181 7.52 -19.77 19.68
N GLN A 182 7.89 -19.40 20.91
CA GLN A 182 7.14 -19.79 22.11
C GLN A 182 5.69 -19.24 22.15
N ASN A 183 5.40 -18.14 21.43
CA ASN A 183 4.03 -17.62 21.27
C ASN A 183 3.26 -18.31 20.13
N VAL A 184 3.95 -18.93 19.17
CA VAL A 184 3.35 -19.69 18.05
C VAL A 184 3.15 -21.16 18.41
N MET A 185 4.02 -21.75 19.23
CA MET A 185 3.93 -23.15 19.67
C MET A 185 2.75 -23.45 20.61
N GLN A 186 1.98 -22.44 21.03
CA GLN A 186 0.69 -22.63 21.70
C GLN A 186 -0.49 -22.75 20.72
N HIS A 187 -0.24 -22.84 19.40
CA HIS A 187 -1.28 -22.97 18.38
C HIS A 187 -1.89 -24.40 18.36
N PRO A 188 -3.22 -24.58 18.50
CA PRO A 188 -3.83 -25.90 18.73
C PRO A 188 -3.65 -26.98 17.65
N LEU A 189 -3.23 -26.62 16.43
CA LEU A 189 -3.21 -27.56 15.29
C LEU A 189 -2.03 -28.54 15.25
N LEU A 190 -1.00 -28.36 16.08
CA LEU A 190 0.20 -29.24 16.06
C LEU A 190 0.00 -30.61 16.74
N ASN A 191 -1.12 -30.85 17.40
CA ASN A 191 -1.28 -31.98 18.34
C ASN A 191 -2.22 -33.11 17.84
N GLN A 192 -2.56 -33.17 16.55
CA GLN A 192 -3.52 -34.15 15.99
C GLN A 192 -2.88 -35.36 15.26
N MET A 193 -1.57 -35.63 15.40
CA MET A 193 -0.90 -36.75 14.69
C MET A 193 -0.25 -37.86 15.56
N TYR A 194 -0.31 -37.81 16.90
CA TYR A 194 0.16 -38.91 17.75
C TYR A 194 -0.86 -39.31 18.81
N GLY A 195 -1.24 -40.59 18.83
CA GLY A 195 -2.24 -41.13 19.75
C GLY A 195 -1.71 -42.25 20.65
N ARG A 196 -1.95 -42.13 21.97
CA ARG A 196 -1.76 -43.14 23.04
C ARG A 196 -0.31 -43.64 23.22
N GLN A 197 0.31 -43.55 24.40
CA GLN A 197 -0.16 -44.07 25.69
C GLN A 197 0.44 -43.30 26.87
N GLY A 198 -0.17 -43.42 28.07
CA GLY A 198 0.39 -42.87 29.32
C GLY A 198 -0.69 -42.57 30.36
N ASN A 199 -1.00 -43.55 31.21
CA ASN A 199 -1.81 -43.31 32.42
C ASN A 199 -0.94 -42.67 33.50
N LEU A 200 -1.42 -41.60 34.15
CA LEU A 200 -1.10 -41.30 35.56
C LEU A 200 -2.18 -40.38 36.17
N GLN A 201 -2.57 -40.68 37.40
CA GLN A 201 -3.54 -39.92 38.19
C GLN A 201 -2.82 -38.86 39.03
N PHE A 202 -3.48 -37.76 39.42
CA PHE A 202 -3.94 -37.57 40.81
C PHE A 202 -4.74 -36.27 41.07
N ARG A 203 -5.67 -36.38 42.04
CA ARG A 203 -6.36 -35.34 42.87
C ARG A 203 -6.48 -33.89 42.37
N GLN A 204 -7.74 -33.45 42.28
CA GLN A 204 -8.15 -32.12 42.76
C GLN A 204 -8.65 -32.22 44.21
N ASP A 205 -8.19 -31.36 45.11
CA ASP A 205 -8.71 -31.28 46.49
C ASP A 205 -9.97 -30.39 46.56
N LYS A 206 -11.07 -30.97 47.05
CA LYS A 206 -12.28 -30.23 47.41
C LYS A 206 -12.20 -29.78 48.86
N ARG A 207 -12.13 -28.47 49.13
CA ARG A 207 -12.46 -27.93 50.45
C ARG A 207 -13.97 -27.74 50.57
N GLN A 208 -14.57 -28.43 51.54
CA GLN A 208 -15.96 -28.26 51.94
C GLN A 208 -16.13 -26.95 52.73
N VAL A 209 -17.34 -26.38 52.69
CA VAL A 209 -17.85 -25.49 53.75
C VAL A 209 -19.23 -26.03 54.18
N VAL A 210 -19.50 -25.96 55.48
CA VAL A 210 -20.53 -26.74 56.20
C VAL A 210 -21.94 -26.15 56.04
N SER A 211 -22.97 -27.02 56.10
CA SER A 211 -24.39 -26.64 56.10
C SER A 211 -24.92 -26.28 57.49
N GLY A 212 -25.79 -25.26 57.57
CA GLY A 212 -26.32 -24.70 58.82
C GLY A 212 -27.84 -24.53 58.84
N LYS A 213 -28.50 -25.42 59.59
CA LYS A 213 -29.93 -25.53 59.98
C LYS A 213 -30.90 -24.33 59.76
N ASN A 214 -32.04 -24.67 59.14
CA ASN A 214 -33.43 -24.23 59.35
C ASN A 214 -33.75 -22.95 60.16
N GLY A 215 -34.52 -22.06 59.53
CA GLY A 215 -35.41 -21.07 60.15
C GLY A 215 -36.65 -20.87 59.26
N THR A 216 -37.83 -20.58 59.83
CA THR A 216 -39.12 -20.93 59.20
C THR A 216 -40.09 -19.75 58.97
N ILE A 217 -40.86 -19.83 57.87
CA ILE A 217 -42.09 -19.07 57.53
C ILE A 217 -41.97 -17.54 57.33
N LYS A 218 -42.08 -17.08 56.06
CA LYS A 218 -43.27 -16.34 55.54
C LYS A 218 -43.07 -15.88 54.09
N GLU A 219 -44.01 -16.24 53.22
CA GLU A 219 -44.04 -15.76 51.84
C GLU A 219 -44.61 -14.33 51.76
N THR A 220 -44.02 -13.49 50.90
CA THR A 220 -44.66 -12.27 50.38
C THR A 220 -44.30 -12.08 48.91
N PRO A 221 -45.28 -11.97 47.99
CA PRO A 221 -45.01 -11.93 46.55
C PRO A 221 -44.54 -10.54 46.08
N THR A 222 -43.23 -10.33 46.02
CA THR A 222 -42.63 -9.11 45.45
C THR A 222 -42.24 -9.29 43.98
N LYS A 223 -42.73 -8.38 43.13
CA LYS A 223 -42.73 -8.49 41.66
C LYS A 223 -41.34 -8.24 41.03
N ASN A 224 -41.17 -8.75 39.81
CA ASN A 224 -40.20 -8.30 38.80
C ASN A 224 -38.70 -8.29 39.17
N LYS A 225 -38.06 -9.48 39.15
CA LYS A 225 -36.60 -9.60 38.91
C LYS A 225 -36.22 -9.99 37.47
N ASN A 226 -37.14 -10.55 36.67
CA ASN A 226 -36.80 -11.10 35.35
C ASN A 226 -36.45 -10.05 34.28
N GLY A 227 -36.98 -8.82 34.37
CA GLY A 227 -36.64 -7.75 33.43
C GLY A 227 -35.14 -7.42 33.40
N LYS A 228 -34.54 -7.21 34.59
CA LYS A 228 -33.12 -6.84 34.71
C LYS A 228 -32.14 -7.91 34.21
N LYS A 229 -32.53 -9.19 34.12
CA LYS A 229 -31.71 -10.24 33.48
C LYS A 229 -31.74 -10.09 31.95
N LYS A 230 -32.92 -9.97 31.35
CA LYS A 230 -33.07 -9.74 29.90
C LYS A 230 -32.33 -8.48 29.45
N ASP A 231 -32.40 -7.41 30.25
CA ASP A 231 -31.67 -6.15 30.02
C ASP A 231 -30.14 -6.29 30.14
N GLN A 232 -29.61 -7.35 30.75
CA GLN A 232 -28.16 -7.62 30.83
C GLN A 232 -27.69 -8.58 29.73
N GLU A 233 -28.47 -9.60 29.42
CA GLU A 233 -28.20 -10.52 28.31
C GLU A 233 -28.09 -9.76 26.98
N ASP A 234 -28.99 -8.80 26.71
CA ASP A 234 -28.97 -8.02 25.46
C ASP A 234 -27.76 -7.05 25.32
N LYS A 235 -26.97 -6.85 26.38
CA LYS A 235 -25.79 -5.95 26.36
C LYS A 235 -24.47 -6.67 26.08
N ASN A 236 -24.42 -8.00 26.22
CA ASN A 236 -23.21 -8.80 26.04
C ASN A 236 -23.19 -9.45 24.65
N PHE A 237 -22.01 -9.96 24.25
CA PHE A 237 -21.89 -10.82 23.06
C PHE A 237 -22.23 -12.28 23.39
N GLU A 238 -22.69 -13.03 22.38
CA GLU A 238 -22.75 -14.49 22.45
C GLU A 238 -21.36 -15.08 22.79
N PRO A 239 -21.27 -16.19 23.54
CA PRO A 239 -20.01 -16.92 23.68
C PRO A 239 -19.55 -17.47 22.32
N TYR A 240 -18.25 -17.69 22.17
CA TYR A 240 -17.74 -18.44 21.02
C TYR A 240 -17.98 -19.94 21.20
N LEU A 241 -18.04 -20.69 20.09
CA LEU A 241 -17.97 -22.15 20.10
C LEU A 241 -16.61 -22.65 20.61
N ASN A 242 -16.54 -23.90 21.05
CA ASN A 242 -15.27 -24.59 21.26
C ASN A 242 -14.67 -25.06 19.92
N ALA A 243 -13.37 -25.35 19.90
CA ALA A 243 -12.68 -25.80 18.70
C ALA A 243 -13.29 -27.09 18.11
N GLU A 244 -13.75 -28.01 18.96
CA GLU A 244 -14.35 -29.28 18.52
C GLU A 244 -15.65 -29.09 17.70
N ALA A 245 -16.54 -28.18 18.13
CA ALA A 245 -17.76 -27.85 17.37
C ALA A 245 -17.47 -27.03 16.11
N VAL A 246 -16.38 -26.23 16.11
CA VAL A 246 -15.90 -25.55 14.90
C VAL A 246 -15.37 -26.57 13.88
N ASP A 247 -14.50 -27.49 14.30
CA ASP A 247 -13.93 -28.53 13.45
C ASP A 247 -15.02 -29.48 12.90
N ALA A 248 -16.03 -29.80 13.71
CA ALA A 248 -17.20 -30.57 13.25
C ALA A 248 -18.03 -29.78 12.23
N GLY A 249 -18.44 -28.55 12.54
CA GLY A 249 -19.28 -27.75 11.66
C GLY A 249 -18.60 -27.36 10.33
N LEU A 250 -17.27 -27.23 10.31
CA LEU A 250 -16.50 -27.06 9.07
C LEU A 250 -16.49 -28.35 8.23
N LYS A 251 -16.33 -29.54 8.84
CA LYS A 251 -16.40 -30.84 8.14
C LYS A 251 -17.80 -31.15 7.60
N GLU A 252 -18.83 -30.69 8.29
CA GLU A 252 -20.24 -30.81 7.89
C GLU A 252 -20.69 -29.72 6.89
N ASN A 253 -19.84 -28.75 6.55
CA ASN A 253 -20.17 -27.55 5.76
C ASN A 253 -21.32 -26.69 6.35
N SER A 254 -21.63 -26.84 7.65
CA SER A 254 -22.61 -26.03 8.36
C SER A 254 -22.03 -24.69 8.87
N LEU A 255 -20.70 -24.58 8.86
CA LEU A 255 -19.93 -23.36 9.12
C LEU A 255 -19.04 -22.98 7.94
N VAL A 256 -18.79 -21.68 7.77
CA VAL A 256 -17.94 -21.12 6.70
C VAL A 256 -16.76 -20.35 7.32
N GLU A 257 -15.54 -20.62 6.84
CA GLU A 257 -14.36 -19.84 7.18
C GLU A 257 -14.10 -18.72 6.17
N GLY A 258 -13.68 -17.55 6.63
CA GLY A 258 -13.21 -16.48 5.74
C GLY A 258 -12.62 -15.27 6.47
N VAL A 259 -12.11 -14.31 5.71
CA VAL A 259 -11.53 -13.07 6.24
C VAL A 259 -12.62 -12.00 6.41
N LEU A 260 -12.69 -11.38 7.59
CA LEU A 260 -13.63 -10.31 7.92
C LEU A 260 -13.19 -8.95 7.33
N ARG A 261 -14.13 -8.26 6.69
CA ARG A 261 -13.96 -6.90 6.14
C ARG A 261 -15.08 -6.00 6.65
N ILE A 262 -14.76 -5.03 7.51
CA ILE A 262 -15.71 -4.10 8.13
C ILE A 262 -15.85 -2.87 7.24
N ASN A 263 -17.09 -2.45 6.94
CA ASN A 263 -17.33 -1.25 6.14
C ASN A 263 -16.89 0.01 6.93
N PRO A 264 -15.91 0.81 6.45
CA PRO A 264 -15.42 1.97 7.19
C PRO A 264 -16.42 3.13 7.21
N LYS A 265 -17.30 3.26 6.20
CA LYS A 265 -18.37 4.28 6.17
C LYS A 265 -19.56 3.87 7.05
N GLN A 266 -19.81 2.58 7.25
CA GLN A 266 -20.89 2.05 8.09
C GLN A 266 -20.43 0.83 8.89
N PHE A 267 -19.72 1.06 10.01
CA PHE A 267 -19.09 0.02 10.83
C PHE A 267 -20.04 -1.05 11.40
N GLN A 268 -21.36 -0.87 11.29
CA GLN A 268 -22.36 -1.86 11.67
C GLN A 268 -22.42 -3.04 10.68
N HIS A 269 -22.11 -2.82 9.40
CA HIS A 269 -22.00 -3.87 8.40
C HIS A 269 -20.55 -4.36 8.29
N ALA A 270 -20.37 -5.67 8.32
CA ALA A 270 -19.15 -6.33 7.89
C ALA A 270 -19.48 -7.42 6.88
N TYR A 271 -18.46 -7.88 6.16
CA TYR A 271 -18.56 -8.92 5.14
C TYR A 271 -17.51 -9.99 5.42
N VAL A 272 -17.85 -11.25 5.16
CA VAL A 272 -16.88 -12.36 5.14
C VAL A 272 -16.82 -12.89 3.72
N SER A 273 -15.62 -12.91 3.14
CA SER A 273 -15.46 -13.29 1.75
C SER A 273 -15.70 -14.76 1.52
N SER A 274 -16.47 -15.06 0.47
CA SER A 274 -16.79 -16.43 0.05
C SER A 274 -15.53 -17.18 -0.39
N SER A 275 -15.47 -18.47 -0.13
CA SER A 275 -14.42 -19.37 -0.65
C SER A 275 -14.49 -19.47 -2.17
N ASP A 276 -15.70 -19.62 -2.72
CA ASP A 276 -15.98 -19.46 -4.14
C ASP A 276 -16.07 -17.96 -4.49
N ARG A 277 -15.18 -17.51 -5.39
CA ARG A 277 -15.04 -16.12 -5.87
C ARG A 277 -16.11 -15.70 -6.88
N SER A 278 -16.89 -16.65 -7.40
CA SER A 278 -18.04 -16.38 -8.28
C SER A 278 -19.26 -15.89 -7.50
N LEU A 279 -19.35 -16.21 -6.21
CA LEU A 279 -20.47 -15.87 -5.33
C LEU A 279 -20.30 -14.50 -4.66
N GLN A 280 -21.39 -14.02 -4.05
CA GLN A 280 -21.42 -12.81 -3.24
C GLN A 280 -20.93 -13.08 -1.81
N ASP A 281 -20.13 -12.15 -1.27
CA ASP A 281 -19.67 -12.18 0.13
C ASP A 281 -20.84 -12.24 1.14
N ILE A 282 -20.65 -12.96 2.24
CA ILE A 282 -21.65 -13.12 3.31
C ILE A 282 -21.76 -11.82 4.11
N LEU A 283 -22.96 -11.29 4.27
CA LEU A 283 -23.23 -10.10 5.08
C LEU A 283 -23.31 -10.46 6.58
N ILE A 284 -22.44 -9.84 7.37
CA ILE A 284 -22.49 -9.86 8.84
C ILE A 284 -23.16 -8.57 9.30
N ASP A 285 -24.44 -8.70 9.63
CA ASP A 285 -25.34 -7.58 9.89
C ASP A 285 -25.38 -7.22 11.38
N GLY A 286 -24.78 -6.09 11.77
CA GLY A 286 -24.77 -5.57 13.13
C GLY A 286 -23.59 -6.07 13.99
N VAL A 287 -23.16 -5.22 14.93
CA VAL A 287 -22.00 -5.48 15.80
C VAL A 287 -22.15 -6.75 16.63
N LYS A 288 -23.37 -7.10 17.07
CA LYS A 288 -23.67 -8.35 17.80
C LYS A 288 -23.29 -9.58 16.97
N ASN A 289 -23.77 -9.68 15.72
CA ASN A 289 -23.45 -10.78 14.80
C ASN A 289 -21.97 -10.79 14.38
N ARG A 290 -21.29 -9.64 14.42
CA ARG A 290 -19.82 -9.57 14.23
C ARG A 290 -19.01 -10.13 15.41
N ASN A 291 -19.63 -10.30 16.58
CA ASN A 291 -19.09 -11.04 17.72
C ASN A 291 -17.60 -10.71 18.05
N ARG A 292 -17.33 -9.44 18.36
CA ARG A 292 -16.01 -8.89 18.76
C ARG A 292 -14.87 -9.02 17.73
N SER A 293 -15.13 -9.52 16.52
CA SER A 293 -14.12 -9.57 15.46
C SER A 293 -13.84 -8.19 14.85
N LEU A 294 -12.62 -8.04 14.33
CA LEU A 294 -12.01 -6.81 13.83
C LEU A 294 -11.51 -6.97 12.38
N GLU A 295 -11.19 -5.84 11.75
CA GLU A 295 -10.74 -5.76 10.36
C GLU A 295 -9.59 -6.73 10.07
N GLY A 296 -9.80 -7.64 9.12
CA GLY A 296 -8.79 -8.61 8.68
C GLY A 296 -8.69 -9.90 9.49
N ASP A 297 -9.46 -10.08 10.57
CA ASP A 297 -9.49 -11.37 11.30
C ASP A 297 -9.97 -12.53 10.42
N VAL A 298 -9.42 -13.73 10.64
CA VAL A 298 -9.97 -14.97 10.07
C VAL A 298 -11.05 -15.48 11.03
N VAL A 299 -12.29 -15.54 10.54
CA VAL A 299 -13.49 -15.81 11.33
C VAL A 299 -14.25 -17.03 10.80
N ILE A 300 -14.96 -17.70 11.71
CA ILE A 300 -15.89 -18.78 11.38
C ILE A 300 -17.31 -18.24 11.53
N VAL A 301 -18.12 -18.46 10.49
CA VAL A 301 -19.47 -17.90 10.33
C VAL A 301 -20.50 -19.02 10.27
N GLN A 302 -21.58 -18.86 11.02
CA GLN A 302 -22.81 -19.63 10.84
C GLN A 302 -23.77 -18.84 9.94
N ILE A 303 -24.32 -19.47 8.90
CA ILE A 303 -25.32 -18.84 8.02
C ILE A 303 -26.66 -18.72 8.76
N ILE A 304 -27.35 -17.59 8.58
CA ILE A 304 -28.67 -17.33 9.17
C ILE A 304 -29.71 -17.52 8.07
N HIS A 305 -30.37 -18.69 8.06
CA HIS A 305 -31.52 -18.95 7.20
C HIS A 305 -32.75 -18.18 7.70
N GLN A 306 -33.48 -17.52 6.80
CA GLN A 306 -34.74 -16.83 7.14
C GLN A 306 -35.94 -17.68 6.68
N PRO A 307 -37.03 -17.79 7.48
CA PRO A 307 -38.11 -18.73 7.19
C PRO A 307 -38.99 -18.38 5.98
N ASP A 308 -38.96 -17.12 5.53
CA ASP A 308 -39.76 -16.61 4.40
C ASP A 308 -38.95 -16.54 3.08
N GLU A 309 -37.81 -17.21 2.99
CA GLU A 309 -36.99 -17.25 1.77
C GLU A 309 -37.51 -18.28 0.76
N SER A 310 -38.43 -17.84 -0.09
CA SER A 310 -38.59 -18.39 -1.44
C SER A 310 -37.21 -18.51 -2.13
N ASN A 311 -36.96 -19.60 -2.87
CA ASN A 311 -35.71 -19.90 -3.58
C ASN A 311 -35.35 -18.85 -4.65
N ASP A 312 -34.84 -17.71 -4.19
CA ASP A 312 -34.44 -16.55 -4.97
C ASP A 312 -32.95 -16.29 -4.70
N GLU A 313 -32.11 -16.85 -5.58
CA GLU A 313 -30.65 -16.81 -5.48
C GLU A 313 -30.07 -15.39 -5.57
N SER A 314 -30.90 -14.37 -5.84
CA SER A 314 -30.48 -12.96 -5.88
C SER A 314 -30.27 -12.32 -4.50
N LYS A 315 -30.75 -12.93 -3.41
CA LYS A 315 -30.65 -12.37 -2.05
C LYS A 315 -29.30 -12.64 -1.40
N GLN A 316 -28.67 -11.59 -0.86
CA GLN A 316 -27.38 -11.69 -0.19
C GLN A 316 -27.47 -12.51 1.12
N LYS A 317 -26.77 -13.65 1.17
CA LYS A 317 -26.66 -14.51 2.35
C LYS A 317 -26.20 -13.72 3.58
N LYS A 318 -26.90 -13.89 4.71
CA LYS A 318 -26.53 -13.31 6.01
C LYS A 318 -25.90 -14.36 6.93
N GLY A 319 -25.03 -13.93 7.84
CA GLY A 319 -24.39 -14.80 8.82
C GLY A 319 -24.01 -14.11 10.14
N LYS A 320 -23.62 -14.92 11.13
CA LYS A 320 -23.01 -14.45 12.39
C LYS A 320 -21.68 -15.15 12.68
N VAL A 321 -20.73 -14.42 13.24
CA VAL A 321 -19.42 -14.92 13.65
C VAL A 321 -19.56 -15.73 14.94
N VAL A 322 -19.20 -17.01 14.88
CA VAL A 322 -19.28 -17.97 16.00
C VAL A 322 -17.92 -18.32 16.61
N TYR A 323 -16.82 -18.03 15.89
CA TYR A 323 -15.45 -18.19 16.38
C TYR A 323 -14.50 -17.24 15.64
N ILE A 324 -13.38 -16.86 16.26
CA ILE A 324 -12.26 -16.19 15.59
C ILE A 324 -11.10 -17.18 15.54
N LYS A 325 -10.78 -17.68 14.34
CA LYS A 325 -9.71 -18.66 14.11
C LYS A 325 -8.34 -18.01 14.24
N GLU A 326 -8.14 -16.85 13.60
CA GLU A 326 -6.87 -16.12 13.64
C GLU A 326 -7.09 -14.62 13.88
N LYS A 327 -6.26 -14.05 14.76
CA LYS A 327 -6.36 -12.68 15.26
C LYS A 327 -5.38 -11.75 14.55
N LEU A 328 -5.54 -11.58 13.23
CA LEU A 328 -4.63 -10.80 12.40
C LEU A 328 -4.59 -9.29 12.72
N HIS A 329 -5.68 -8.71 13.25
CA HIS A 329 -5.64 -7.33 13.77
C HIS A 329 -4.79 -7.24 15.04
N THR A 330 -3.88 -6.26 15.15
CA THR A 330 -2.93 -6.08 16.29
C THR A 330 -3.59 -5.86 17.67
N ARG A 331 -4.88 -5.52 17.67
CA ARG A 331 -5.67 -5.01 18.81
C ARG A 331 -5.18 -3.66 19.36
N THR A 332 -4.29 -2.97 18.64
CA THR A 332 -3.95 -1.56 18.92
C THR A 332 -4.78 -0.60 18.07
N CYS A 333 -4.84 0.67 18.48
CA CYS A 333 -5.42 1.75 17.68
C CYS A 333 -4.92 3.13 18.12
N ILE A 334 -4.87 4.07 17.18
CA ILE A 334 -4.63 5.49 17.43
C ILE A 334 -5.96 6.19 17.70
N GLY A 335 -5.97 7.13 18.65
CA GLY A 335 -7.15 7.89 19.02
C GLY A 335 -6.88 8.95 20.09
N HIS A 336 -7.96 9.59 20.52
CA HIS A 336 -7.95 10.65 21.54
C HIS A 336 -8.63 10.16 22.83
N LEU A 337 -8.19 10.68 23.98
CA LEU A 337 -8.78 10.37 25.29
C LEU A 337 -9.76 11.47 25.70
N LYS A 338 -11.01 11.12 26.01
CA LYS A 338 -12.04 12.06 26.46
C LYS A 338 -12.64 11.62 27.80
N LEU A 339 -13.14 12.57 28.59
CA LEU A 339 -13.86 12.26 29.83
C LEU A 339 -15.14 11.46 29.50
N MET A 340 -15.53 10.54 30.39
CA MET A 340 -16.76 9.77 30.21
C MET A 340 -18.01 10.66 30.28
N PRO A 341 -19.01 10.48 29.40
CA PRO A 341 -20.24 11.28 29.41
C PRO A 341 -21.06 11.18 30.71
N ASP A 342 -20.94 10.07 31.45
CA ASP A 342 -21.55 9.86 32.77
C ASP A 342 -20.76 10.51 33.93
N LYS A 343 -19.65 11.21 33.62
CA LYS A 343 -18.70 11.85 34.54
C LYS A 343 -18.00 10.88 35.52
N ASN A 344 -17.98 9.58 35.22
CA ASN A 344 -17.34 8.56 36.03
C ASN A 344 -15.83 8.81 36.19
N ARG A 345 -15.35 8.94 37.43
CA ARG A 345 -13.93 9.21 37.76
C ARG A 345 -13.01 7.99 37.71
N GLN A 346 -13.54 6.81 37.41
CA GLN A 346 -12.77 5.56 37.37
C GLN A 346 -12.38 5.14 35.94
N LYS A 347 -12.98 5.77 34.92
CA LYS A 347 -12.83 5.40 33.50
C LYS A 347 -12.82 6.63 32.59
N ALA A 348 -12.00 6.59 31.55
CA ALA A 348 -12.01 7.56 30.45
C ALA A 348 -12.45 6.87 29.15
N LEU A 349 -13.02 7.64 28.24
CA LEU A 349 -13.48 7.18 26.94
C LEU A 349 -12.39 7.42 25.89
N PHE A 350 -11.74 6.35 25.43
CA PHE A 350 -10.88 6.42 24.27
C PHE A 350 -11.72 6.34 23.00
N VAL A 351 -11.49 7.27 22.07
CA VAL A 351 -12.15 7.33 20.76
C VAL A 351 -11.10 7.08 19.67
N PRO A 352 -11.05 5.86 19.10
CA PRO A 352 -10.19 5.57 17.96
C PRO A 352 -10.52 6.44 16.75
N ARG A 353 -9.50 6.80 15.96
CA ARG A 353 -9.70 7.41 14.63
C ARG A 353 -10.31 6.42 13.63
N ASP A 354 -9.93 5.14 13.71
CA ASP A 354 -10.50 4.09 12.85
C ASP A 354 -11.86 3.61 13.38
N HIS A 355 -12.95 4.08 12.78
CA HIS A 355 -14.33 3.77 13.18
C HIS A 355 -14.70 2.27 13.13
N ARG A 356 -13.87 1.40 12.54
CA ARG A 356 -14.08 -0.07 12.58
C ARG A 356 -13.75 -0.66 13.96
N VAL A 357 -12.89 0.02 14.72
CA VAL A 357 -12.43 -0.36 16.07
C VAL A 357 -13.41 0.18 17.13
N PRO A 358 -13.80 -0.60 18.15
CA PRO A 358 -14.69 -0.12 19.21
C PRO A 358 -14.05 0.99 20.05
N ARG A 359 -14.88 1.86 20.61
CA ARG A 359 -14.47 2.79 21.68
C ARG A 359 -14.05 2.00 22.92
N LEU A 360 -13.01 2.48 23.63
CA LEU A 360 -12.44 1.77 24.79
C LEU A 360 -12.77 2.52 26.09
N ASN A 361 -13.06 1.76 27.14
CA ASN A 361 -12.96 2.23 28.51
C ASN A 361 -11.50 2.08 28.97
N ILE A 362 -10.85 3.18 29.34
CA ILE A 362 -9.50 3.18 29.91
C ILE A 362 -9.59 3.38 31.44
N PRO A 363 -9.14 2.43 32.28
CA PRO A 363 -9.08 2.61 33.73
C PRO A 363 -8.22 3.80 34.15
N PHE A 364 -8.53 4.43 35.30
CA PHE A 364 -7.78 5.58 35.81
C PHE A 364 -6.29 5.30 36.07
N THR A 365 -5.93 4.06 36.36
CA THR A 365 -4.55 3.58 36.52
C THR A 365 -3.74 3.58 35.22
N CYS A 366 -4.37 3.86 34.08
CA CYS A 366 -3.79 3.83 32.75
C CYS A 366 -3.97 5.17 32.01
N TRP A 367 -4.26 6.26 32.73
CA TRP A 367 -4.32 7.62 32.18
C TRP A 367 -2.93 8.29 32.21
N PRO A 368 -2.70 9.32 31.38
CA PRO A 368 -1.65 10.31 31.66
C PRO A 368 -1.91 11.02 33.00
N ASP A 369 -0.84 11.44 33.66
CA ASP A 369 -0.92 12.34 34.81
C ASP A 369 -1.71 13.61 34.46
N ASN A 370 -2.37 14.20 35.45
CA ASN A 370 -3.26 15.37 35.32
C ASN A 370 -4.43 15.28 34.32
N PHE A 371 -4.59 14.22 33.52
CA PHE A 371 -5.64 14.12 32.48
C PHE A 371 -7.04 14.51 32.95
N TYR A 372 -7.45 14.15 34.18
CA TYR A 372 -8.78 14.49 34.70
C TYR A 372 -8.94 15.98 35.05
N ALA A 373 -7.86 16.65 35.46
CA ALA A 373 -7.86 18.08 35.76
C ALA A 373 -7.75 18.93 34.48
N GLU A 374 -6.92 18.48 33.53
CA GLU A 374 -6.53 19.23 32.35
C GLU A 374 -7.10 18.65 31.04
N ALA A 375 -8.20 17.90 31.08
CA ALA A 375 -8.73 17.12 29.95
C ALA A 375 -8.87 17.85 28.59
N LYS A 376 -8.89 19.19 28.59
CA LYS A 376 -8.87 20.02 27.37
C LYS A 376 -7.51 20.09 26.67
N SER A 377 -6.38 20.06 27.39
CA SER A 377 -5.04 20.01 26.75
C SER A 377 -4.83 18.69 25.99
N TYR A 378 -5.43 17.62 26.49
CA TYR A 378 -5.38 16.29 25.89
C TYR A 378 -6.37 16.07 24.72
N GLU A 379 -7.26 17.02 24.42
CA GLU A 379 -8.31 16.83 23.40
C GLU A 379 -7.74 16.59 21.99
N ASN A 380 -6.61 17.25 21.67
CA ASN A 380 -5.88 17.09 20.41
C ASN A 380 -4.65 16.18 20.54
N THR A 381 -4.41 15.56 21.70
CA THR A 381 -3.25 14.69 21.91
C THR A 381 -3.54 13.27 21.43
N LEU A 382 -2.66 12.75 20.57
CA LEU A 382 -2.75 11.41 19.99
C LEU A 382 -2.12 10.37 20.91
N PHE A 383 -2.86 9.30 21.16
CA PHE A 383 -2.41 8.17 21.97
C PHE A 383 -2.54 6.86 21.21
N LEU A 384 -1.58 5.97 21.41
CA LEU A 384 -1.69 4.56 21.04
C LEU A 384 -2.33 3.80 22.21
N ALA A 385 -3.47 3.15 21.97
CA ALA A 385 -4.12 2.29 22.95
C ALA A 385 -4.16 0.83 22.47
N LYS A 386 -4.38 -0.10 23.41
CA LYS A 386 -4.56 -1.53 23.15
C LYS A 386 -5.82 -2.07 23.81
N ILE A 387 -6.59 -2.86 23.07
CA ILE A 387 -7.73 -3.64 23.58
C ILE A 387 -7.19 -4.78 24.45
N GLU A 388 -7.66 -4.86 25.69
CA GLU A 388 -7.30 -5.94 26.63
C GLU A 388 -8.40 -6.99 26.73
N SER A 389 -9.66 -6.58 26.73
CA SER A 389 -10.81 -7.49 26.72
C SER A 389 -12.06 -6.82 26.16
N TRP A 390 -13.03 -7.60 25.69
CA TRP A 390 -14.27 -7.08 25.10
C TRP A 390 -15.44 -7.99 25.46
N PHE A 391 -16.35 -7.50 26.30
CA PHE A 391 -17.52 -8.23 26.79
C PHE A 391 -18.83 -7.48 26.55
N ASP A 392 -18.82 -6.15 26.74
CA ASP A 392 -19.94 -5.24 26.47
C ASP A 392 -19.99 -4.88 24.98
N THR A 393 -21.15 -5.02 24.35
CA THR A 393 -21.38 -4.71 22.92
C THR A 393 -21.08 -3.27 22.52
N ARG A 394 -21.06 -2.34 23.50
CA ARG A 394 -20.89 -0.89 23.27
C ARG A 394 -19.45 -0.42 23.39
N PHE A 395 -18.66 -1.08 24.24
CA PHE A 395 -17.30 -0.65 24.59
C PHE A 395 -16.39 -1.83 24.93
N ALA A 396 -15.15 -1.80 24.45
CA ALA A 396 -14.10 -2.69 24.95
C ALA A 396 -13.43 -2.11 26.21
N LEU A 397 -12.63 -2.92 26.91
CA LEU A 397 -11.66 -2.48 27.91
C LEU A 397 -10.29 -2.34 27.22
N GLY A 398 -9.54 -1.30 27.55
CA GLY A 398 -8.19 -1.12 27.04
C GLY A 398 -7.29 -0.28 27.95
N LYS A 399 -6.03 -0.16 27.55
CA LYS A 399 -5.02 0.71 28.17
C LYS A 399 -4.31 1.55 27.13
N ILE A 400 -3.76 2.68 27.56
CA ILE A 400 -2.78 3.44 26.79
C ILE A 400 -1.45 2.67 26.79
N ILE A 401 -0.74 2.69 25.65
CA ILE A 401 0.65 2.25 25.52
C ILE A 401 1.58 3.46 25.63
N CYS A 402 1.33 4.50 24.82
CA CYS A 402 2.14 5.70 24.78
C CYS A 402 1.37 6.92 24.26
N ASN A 403 1.89 8.11 24.56
CA ASN A 403 1.60 9.35 23.84
C ASN A 403 2.40 9.35 22.52
N ILE A 404 1.77 9.75 21.42
CA ILE A 404 2.37 9.84 20.08
C ILE A 404 2.77 11.28 19.75
N GLY A 405 2.00 12.26 20.23
CA GLY A 405 2.19 13.69 19.97
C GLY A 405 0.88 14.44 19.76
N GLN A 406 0.88 15.53 19.00
CA GLN A 406 -0.32 16.34 18.74
C GLN A 406 -0.92 16.05 17.36
N SER A 407 -2.26 16.06 17.27
CA SER A 407 -3.00 15.95 16.01
C SER A 407 -2.66 17.14 15.11
N GLY A 408 -2.32 16.87 13.85
CA GLY A 408 -1.91 17.89 12.87
C GLY A 408 -0.42 18.26 12.86
N ASP A 409 0.39 17.79 13.81
CA ASP A 409 1.86 17.84 13.68
C ASP A 409 2.33 16.72 12.75
N MET A 410 2.98 17.06 11.64
CA MET A 410 3.41 16.11 10.60
C MET A 410 4.26 14.96 11.16
N LEU A 411 5.13 15.22 12.13
CA LEU A 411 5.98 14.19 12.76
C LEU A 411 5.19 13.27 13.69
N SER A 412 4.20 13.81 14.41
CA SER A 412 3.25 13.05 15.23
C SER A 412 2.31 12.19 14.37
N GLU A 413 1.84 12.73 13.24
CA GLU A 413 1.00 12.01 12.27
C GLU A 413 1.77 10.87 11.58
N ALA A 414 3.02 11.10 11.15
CA ALA A 414 3.87 10.04 10.59
C ALA A 414 4.11 8.89 11.59
N LYS A 415 4.37 9.22 12.88
CA LYS A 415 4.45 8.21 13.96
C LYS A 415 3.13 7.47 14.17
N ALA A 416 1.99 8.17 14.09
CA ALA A 416 0.67 7.57 14.21
C ALA A 416 0.38 6.58 13.07
N ILE A 417 0.77 6.90 11.83
CA ILE A 417 0.64 6.01 10.67
C ILE A 417 1.46 4.73 10.88
N LEU A 418 2.74 4.86 11.24
CA LEU A 418 3.64 3.71 11.49
C LEU A 418 3.10 2.81 12.61
N ALA A 419 2.70 3.41 13.74
CA ALA A 419 2.13 2.68 14.88
C ALA A 419 0.76 2.04 14.59
N GLN A 420 -0.06 2.61 13.69
CA GLN A 420 -1.31 1.99 13.24
C GLN A 420 -1.07 0.82 12.27
N THR A 421 0.07 0.80 11.57
CA THR A 421 0.38 -0.18 10.51
C THR A 421 1.25 -1.35 10.96
N ASP A 422 1.61 -1.46 12.24
CA ASP A 422 2.38 -2.60 12.78
C ASP A 422 3.77 -2.77 12.13
N LEU A 423 4.41 -1.64 11.81
CA LEU A 423 5.70 -1.57 11.12
C LEU A 423 6.85 -1.27 12.08
N ASP A 424 7.86 -2.14 12.10
CA ASP A 424 9.05 -1.95 12.92
C ASP A 424 10.09 -1.03 12.26
N VAL A 425 10.05 0.24 12.65
CA VAL A 425 11.04 1.27 12.28
C VAL A 425 12.21 1.38 13.27
N THR A 426 12.35 0.46 14.23
CA THR A 426 13.46 0.48 15.19
C THR A 426 14.79 0.32 14.45
N PRO A 427 15.79 1.20 14.69
CA PRO A 427 17.14 1.05 14.15
C PRO A 427 17.80 -0.25 14.58
N PHE A 428 18.75 -0.74 13.78
CA PHE A 428 19.58 -1.88 14.14
C PHE A 428 20.55 -1.49 15.26
N GLY A 429 20.65 -2.34 16.30
CA GLY A 429 21.55 -2.14 17.42
C GLY A 429 22.99 -2.58 17.13
N PRO A 430 23.95 -2.31 18.04
CA PRO A 430 25.35 -2.68 17.86
C PRO A 430 25.57 -4.18 17.74
N GLU A 431 24.67 -5.01 18.28
CA GLU A 431 24.77 -6.48 18.27
C GLU A 431 24.71 -7.14 16.88
N VAL A 432 24.39 -6.37 15.83
CA VAL A 432 24.51 -6.85 14.43
C VAL A 432 25.68 -6.23 13.66
N ARG A 433 26.44 -5.29 14.24
CA ARG A 433 27.42 -4.50 13.47
C ARG A 433 28.57 -5.33 12.91
N ASP A 434 28.98 -6.37 13.62
CA ASP A 434 30.09 -7.24 13.21
C ASP A 434 29.63 -8.45 12.36
N LEU A 435 28.34 -8.52 12.00
CA LEU A 435 27.77 -9.57 11.14
C LEU A 435 27.88 -9.24 9.63
N TYR A 436 28.42 -8.08 9.27
CA TYR A 436 28.68 -7.65 7.90
C TYR A 436 29.90 -6.72 7.85
N PRO A 437 30.53 -6.52 6.68
CA PRO A 437 31.74 -5.70 6.57
C PRO A 437 31.56 -4.22 6.98
N ARG A 438 32.68 -3.51 7.04
CA ARG A 438 32.70 -2.05 7.12
C ARG A 438 32.66 -1.44 5.72
N LEU A 439 32.35 -0.15 5.64
CA LEU A 439 32.21 0.58 4.37
C LEU A 439 33.50 0.59 3.53
N ASP A 440 34.66 0.50 4.16
CA ASP A 440 35.98 0.34 3.54
C ASP A 440 36.26 -1.09 3.00
N TYR A 441 35.24 -1.95 2.88
CA TYR A 441 35.35 -3.28 2.28
C TYR A 441 35.77 -3.23 0.81
N VAL A 442 36.92 -3.83 0.52
CA VAL A 442 37.39 -4.15 -0.84
C VAL A 442 37.08 -5.62 -1.12
N ILE A 443 36.54 -5.91 -2.30
CA ILE A 443 36.22 -7.28 -2.72
C ILE A 443 37.51 -8.12 -2.79
N PRO A 444 37.60 -9.26 -2.09
CA PRO A 444 38.78 -10.14 -2.14
C PRO A 444 39.05 -10.66 -3.55
N VAL A 445 40.32 -10.82 -3.93
CA VAL A 445 40.72 -11.35 -5.24
C VAL A 445 40.17 -12.78 -5.45
N GLU A 446 40.01 -13.51 -4.35
CA GLU A 446 39.44 -14.86 -4.28
C GLU A 446 37.95 -14.87 -4.66
N GLU A 447 37.19 -13.86 -4.22
CA GLU A 447 35.79 -13.66 -4.58
C GLU A 447 35.64 -13.24 -6.06
N ILE A 448 36.59 -12.45 -6.58
CA ILE A 448 36.63 -12.10 -8.01
C ILE A 448 36.91 -13.35 -8.86
N LYS A 449 37.84 -14.23 -8.45
CA LYS A 449 38.23 -15.45 -9.18
C LYS A 449 37.09 -16.47 -9.36
N ILE A 450 36.14 -16.54 -8.42
CA ILE A 450 35.00 -17.47 -8.50
C ILE A 450 33.78 -16.88 -9.22
N ARG A 451 33.84 -15.58 -9.58
CA ARG A 451 32.77 -14.87 -10.26
C ARG A 451 33.12 -14.59 -11.71
N GLU A 452 32.10 -14.33 -12.52
CA GLU A 452 32.28 -13.80 -13.86
C GLU A 452 32.59 -12.30 -13.80
N ASP A 453 33.73 -11.90 -14.39
CA ASP A 453 34.19 -10.52 -14.39
C ASP A 453 33.48 -9.71 -15.50
N CYS A 454 32.40 -9.05 -15.12
CA CYS A 454 31.59 -8.19 -15.99
C CYS A 454 32.01 -6.71 -15.91
N ARG A 455 33.11 -6.37 -15.22
CA ARG A 455 33.58 -4.97 -15.05
C ARG A 455 34.03 -4.29 -16.34
N LYS A 456 34.00 -4.99 -17.49
CA LYS A 456 34.29 -4.44 -18.82
C LYS A 456 33.05 -4.28 -19.71
N LEU A 457 31.86 -4.48 -19.16
CA LEU A 457 30.59 -4.24 -19.87
C LEU A 457 30.13 -2.79 -19.66
N CYS A 458 29.40 -2.25 -20.64
CA CYS A 458 28.65 -1.01 -20.45
C CYS A 458 27.44 -1.31 -19.57
N THR A 459 27.62 -1.17 -18.26
CA THR A 459 26.61 -1.48 -17.23
C THR A 459 26.22 -0.22 -16.48
N PHE A 460 24.93 0.11 -16.42
CA PHE A 460 24.40 1.29 -15.73
C PHE A 460 23.01 1.02 -15.12
N SER A 461 22.58 1.84 -14.15
CA SER A 461 21.21 1.78 -13.59
C SER A 461 20.31 2.88 -14.17
N ILE A 462 18.99 2.70 -14.06
CA ILE A 462 17.99 3.72 -14.43
C ILE A 462 16.93 3.80 -13.32
N ASP A 463 16.99 4.88 -12.54
CA ASP A 463 16.34 5.00 -11.24
C ASP A 463 15.47 6.28 -11.12
N PRO A 464 14.67 6.43 -10.04
CA PRO A 464 14.26 7.74 -9.57
C PRO A 464 15.50 8.59 -9.21
N ALA A 465 15.50 9.88 -9.54
CA ALA A 465 16.68 10.75 -9.35
C ALA A 465 17.23 10.82 -7.90
N ASN A 466 16.40 10.52 -6.90
CA ASN A 466 16.77 10.50 -5.48
C ASN A 466 17.09 9.09 -4.93
N CYS A 467 17.25 8.08 -5.80
CA CYS A 467 17.52 6.70 -5.41
C CYS A 467 18.92 6.54 -4.77
N ARG A 468 19.00 5.68 -3.75
CA ARG A 468 20.25 5.35 -3.02
C ARG A 468 20.42 3.85 -2.79
N ASP A 469 19.30 3.14 -2.73
CA ASP A 469 19.14 1.68 -2.66
C ASP A 469 19.00 1.07 -4.07
N ILE A 470 20.04 1.23 -4.89
CA ILE A 470 20.09 0.74 -6.29
C ILE A 470 20.21 -0.79 -6.27
N ASP A 471 19.09 -1.46 -6.46
CA ASP A 471 19.02 -2.92 -6.54
C ASP A 471 19.54 -3.49 -7.87
N ASP A 472 19.31 -2.77 -8.97
CA ASP A 472 19.41 -3.31 -10.33
C ASP A 472 20.19 -2.40 -11.30
N ALA A 473 20.90 -3.04 -12.23
CA ALA A 473 21.61 -2.41 -13.34
C ALA A 473 21.47 -3.26 -14.60
N VAL A 474 21.58 -2.64 -15.78
CA VAL A 474 21.42 -3.27 -17.09
C VAL A 474 22.69 -3.12 -17.94
N SER A 475 22.90 -4.06 -18.87
CA SER A 475 23.89 -3.96 -19.94
C SER A 475 23.36 -4.56 -21.25
N CYS A 476 23.93 -4.14 -22.37
CA CYS A 476 23.73 -4.74 -23.67
C CYS A 476 25.06 -4.78 -24.43
N ARG A 477 25.32 -5.85 -25.18
CA ARG A 477 26.36 -5.87 -26.21
C ARG A 477 25.90 -6.64 -27.43
N LYS A 478 26.32 -6.21 -28.62
CA LYS A 478 26.09 -6.94 -29.86
C LYS A 478 27.12 -8.07 -30.00
N LEU A 479 26.65 -9.24 -30.40
CA LEU A 479 27.45 -10.45 -30.63
C LEU A 479 27.86 -10.55 -32.12
N GLU A 480 28.87 -11.37 -32.40
CA GLU A 480 29.41 -11.58 -33.76
C GLU A 480 28.37 -12.12 -34.75
N ASN A 481 27.37 -12.86 -34.26
CA ASN A 481 26.24 -13.38 -35.05
C ASN A 481 25.15 -12.34 -35.33
N GLY A 482 25.27 -11.11 -34.80
CA GLY A 482 24.32 -10.02 -34.96
C GLY A 482 23.20 -9.95 -33.91
N ASN A 483 23.09 -10.94 -33.02
CA ASN A 483 22.20 -10.88 -31.85
C ASN A 483 22.76 -9.96 -30.76
N TYR A 484 22.01 -9.75 -29.69
CA TYR A 484 22.44 -9.03 -28.51
C TYR A 484 22.54 -9.98 -27.30
N GLU A 485 23.60 -9.87 -26.52
CA GLU A 485 23.58 -10.35 -25.13
C GLU A 485 23.14 -9.19 -24.24
N ILE A 486 22.03 -9.37 -23.53
CA ILE A 486 21.50 -8.41 -22.56
C ILE A 486 21.67 -8.98 -21.17
N GLY A 487 22.26 -8.19 -20.26
CA GLY A 487 22.44 -8.53 -18.86
C GLY A 487 21.52 -7.70 -17.95
N VAL A 488 20.87 -8.36 -17.00
CA VAL A 488 20.26 -7.74 -15.81
C VAL A 488 21.08 -8.17 -14.60
N HIS A 489 21.68 -7.20 -13.92
CA HIS A 489 22.61 -7.40 -12.80
C HIS A 489 21.92 -6.93 -11.51
N ILE A 490 21.69 -7.82 -10.56
CA ILE A 490 21.00 -7.51 -9.30
C ILE A 490 21.98 -7.56 -8.13
N SER A 491 21.88 -6.64 -7.18
CA SER A 491 22.72 -6.59 -5.98
C SER A 491 22.78 -7.93 -5.23
N ASP A 492 23.97 -8.47 -4.98
CA ASP A 492 24.16 -9.75 -4.29
C ASP A 492 24.16 -9.60 -2.76
N VAL A 493 23.03 -9.14 -2.22
CA VAL A 493 22.79 -9.06 -0.77
C VAL A 493 22.97 -10.44 -0.09
N SER A 494 22.75 -11.54 -0.83
CA SER A 494 22.89 -12.91 -0.32
C SER A 494 24.32 -13.29 0.06
N HIS A 495 25.33 -12.60 -0.48
CA HIS A 495 26.74 -12.74 -0.10
C HIS A 495 27.03 -12.14 1.28
N PHE A 496 26.44 -10.98 1.58
CA PHE A 496 26.69 -10.25 2.81
C PHE A 496 25.76 -10.65 3.97
N LEU A 497 24.49 -10.98 3.68
CA LEU A 497 23.51 -11.37 4.69
C LEU A 497 23.57 -12.89 4.97
N THR A 498 24.47 -13.26 5.87
CA THR A 498 24.63 -14.65 6.34
C THR A 498 23.35 -15.17 6.99
N GLU A 499 22.90 -16.34 6.54
CA GLU A 499 21.60 -16.94 6.87
C GLU A 499 21.52 -17.49 8.30
N ASN A 500 20.33 -17.40 8.92
CA ASN A 500 20.06 -17.77 10.32
C ASN A 500 20.94 -17.02 11.36
N THR A 501 21.41 -15.82 11.02
CA THR A 501 22.03 -14.89 11.99
C THR A 501 20.98 -13.97 12.61
N ILE A 502 21.30 -13.33 13.74
CA ILE A 502 20.42 -12.33 14.39
C ILE A 502 20.07 -11.18 13.43
N LEU A 503 20.96 -10.83 12.51
CA LEU A 503 20.68 -9.86 11.46
C LEU A 503 19.65 -10.41 10.45
N ASP A 504 19.84 -11.63 9.96
CA ASP A 504 18.91 -12.30 9.04
C ASP A 504 17.50 -12.43 9.63
N GLU A 505 17.40 -12.81 10.91
CA GLU A 505 16.13 -12.87 11.64
C GLU A 505 15.42 -11.50 11.68
N LYS A 506 16.13 -10.43 12.06
CA LYS A 506 15.57 -9.06 12.09
C LYS A 506 15.19 -8.54 10.70
N VAL A 507 15.99 -8.86 9.68
CA VAL A 507 15.69 -8.50 8.28
C VAL A 507 14.45 -9.26 7.79
N ALA A 508 14.28 -10.53 8.17
CA ALA A 508 13.08 -11.32 7.89
C ALA A 508 11.84 -10.83 8.67
N GLU A 509 12.00 -10.30 9.89
CA GLU A 509 10.92 -9.67 10.65
C GLU A 509 10.43 -8.35 10.00
N LYS A 510 11.36 -7.52 9.50
CA LYS A 510 11.00 -6.30 8.73
C LYS A 510 10.44 -6.63 7.34
N ALA A 511 11.03 -7.60 6.65
CA ALA A 511 10.68 -8.16 5.33
C ALA A 511 10.59 -7.22 4.10
N THR A 512 10.45 -5.91 4.28
CA THR A 512 10.42 -4.89 3.22
C THR A 512 10.90 -3.53 3.72
N THR A 513 11.52 -2.73 2.86
CA THR A 513 11.73 -1.29 3.14
C THR A 513 10.37 -0.59 3.13
N ILE A 514 10.21 0.41 4.00
CA ILE A 514 9.00 1.22 4.14
C ILE A 514 9.28 2.60 3.54
N TYR A 515 8.52 3.02 2.53
CA TYR A 515 8.65 4.34 1.91
C TYR A 515 7.45 5.22 2.30
N LEU A 516 7.69 6.19 3.18
CA LEU A 516 6.80 7.33 3.40
C LEU A 516 7.23 8.48 2.47
N VAL A 517 6.41 9.53 2.35
CA VAL A 517 6.69 10.69 1.49
C VAL A 517 7.99 11.40 1.89
N GLU A 518 8.27 11.53 3.19
CA GLU A 518 9.46 12.21 3.70
C GLU A 518 10.67 11.31 3.95
N LYS A 519 10.47 9.99 4.08
CA LYS A 519 11.52 9.08 4.54
C LYS A 519 11.33 7.62 4.13
N ALA A 520 12.43 7.00 3.69
CA ALA A 520 12.60 5.56 3.67
C ALA A 520 13.09 5.03 5.04
N TYR A 521 12.54 3.89 5.47
CA TYR A 521 13.05 3.10 6.59
C TYR A 521 13.52 1.75 6.04
N HIS A 522 14.83 1.59 5.91
CA HIS A 522 15.45 0.47 5.20
C HIS A 522 15.23 -0.88 5.91
N MET A 523 15.05 -1.92 5.10
CA MET A 523 14.96 -3.30 5.57
C MET A 523 16.28 -3.82 6.13
N LEU A 524 17.40 -3.35 5.56
CA LEU A 524 18.78 -3.64 5.97
C LEU A 524 19.34 -2.46 6.79
N PRO A 525 20.42 -2.64 7.56
CA PRO A 525 21.22 -1.54 8.11
C PRO A 525 21.73 -0.61 6.99
N ASP A 526 21.78 0.71 7.25
CA ASP A 526 22.15 1.72 6.25
C ASP A 526 23.56 1.48 5.65
N ASP A 527 24.54 1.08 6.48
CA ASP A 527 25.87 0.69 6.03
C ASP A 527 25.83 -0.49 5.04
N LEU A 528 25.02 -1.51 5.32
CA LEU A 528 24.85 -2.69 4.45
C LEU A 528 24.09 -2.33 3.17
N CYS A 529 23.13 -1.41 3.25
CA CYS A 529 22.46 -0.85 2.08
C CYS A 529 23.47 -0.17 1.13
N MET A 530 24.41 0.62 1.65
CA MET A 530 25.46 1.29 0.84
C MET A 530 26.55 0.33 0.31
N LEU A 531 26.86 -0.75 1.04
CA LEU A 531 27.71 -1.83 0.53
C LEU A 531 27.06 -2.53 -0.67
N CYS A 532 25.79 -2.90 -0.55
CA CYS A 532 25.05 -3.66 -1.55
C CYS A 532 24.63 -2.84 -2.78
N SER A 533 24.24 -1.57 -2.61
CA SER A 533 23.74 -0.69 -3.68
C SER A 533 24.72 -0.58 -4.86
N LEU A 534 24.24 -0.73 -6.09
CA LEU A 534 25.06 -0.81 -7.32
C LEU A 534 25.59 0.55 -7.82
N PHE A 535 26.17 1.35 -6.91
CA PHE A 535 26.73 2.67 -7.19
C PHE A 535 27.76 2.67 -8.34
N PRO A 536 27.81 3.74 -9.15
CA PRO A 536 28.75 3.87 -10.25
C PRO A 536 30.18 4.17 -9.78
N GLY A 537 31.16 3.87 -10.64
CA GLY A 537 32.59 4.11 -10.37
C GLY A 537 33.24 3.17 -9.34
N VAL A 538 32.53 2.12 -8.91
CA VAL A 538 32.96 1.19 -7.86
C VAL A 538 32.68 -0.26 -8.27
N ASP A 539 33.60 -1.17 -7.98
CA ASP A 539 33.40 -2.61 -8.17
C ASP A 539 32.32 -3.13 -7.20
N LYS A 540 31.31 -3.83 -7.73
CA LYS A 540 30.14 -4.30 -6.96
C LYS A 540 29.83 -5.77 -7.23
N LEU A 541 29.39 -6.47 -6.18
CA LEU A 541 28.98 -7.87 -6.25
C LEU A 541 27.51 -7.96 -6.68
N ALA A 542 27.27 -8.69 -7.76
CA ALA A 542 25.94 -8.87 -8.33
C ALA A 542 25.62 -10.34 -8.64
N PHE A 543 24.34 -10.64 -8.72
CA PHE A 543 23.77 -11.87 -9.25
C PHE A 543 23.08 -11.50 -10.57
N SER A 544 23.63 -11.97 -11.67
CA SER A 544 23.21 -11.58 -13.02
C SER A 544 22.42 -12.66 -13.73
N VAL A 545 21.45 -12.22 -14.54
CA VAL A 545 20.77 -13.01 -15.56
C VAL A 545 21.14 -12.43 -16.92
N PHE A 546 21.57 -13.28 -17.85
CA PHE A 546 21.87 -12.90 -19.22
C PHE A 546 20.97 -13.65 -20.20
N TRP A 547 20.60 -12.99 -21.29
CA TRP A 547 19.88 -13.59 -22.41
C TRP A 547 20.56 -13.28 -23.73
N GLU A 548 20.58 -14.26 -24.65
CA GLU A 548 20.80 -13.97 -26.07
C GLU A 548 19.45 -13.65 -26.72
N ILE A 549 19.35 -12.47 -27.32
CA ILE A 549 18.10 -11.91 -27.86
C ILE A 549 18.33 -11.45 -29.31
N THR A 550 17.42 -11.81 -30.21
CA THR A 550 17.46 -11.35 -31.61
C THR A 550 17.08 -9.87 -31.74
N ASP A 551 17.39 -9.26 -32.89
CA ASP A 551 16.98 -7.88 -33.19
C ASP A 551 15.45 -7.68 -33.28
N ASN A 552 14.69 -8.79 -33.35
CA ASN A 552 13.23 -8.85 -33.28
C ASN A 552 12.69 -9.08 -31.84
N ALA A 553 13.56 -9.04 -30.81
CA ALA A 553 13.25 -9.35 -29.41
C ALA A 553 12.81 -10.80 -29.15
N GLU A 554 13.32 -11.79 -29.88
CA GLU A 554 13.12 -13.20 -29.56
C GLU A 554 14.23 -13.69 -28.62
N VAL A 555 13.87 -14.28 -27.48
CA VAL A 555 14.82 -14.84 -26.50
C VAL A 555 15.25 -16.24 -26.97
N LEU A 556 16.52 -16.39 -27.36
CA LEU A 556 17.08 -17.66 -27.85
C LEU A 556 17.61 -18.54 -26.72
N SER A 557 18.34 -17.94 -25.77
CA SER A 557 18.98 -18.64 -24.65
C SER A 557 19.04 -17.75 -23.41
N HIS A 558 19.29 -18.35 -22.25
CA HIS A 558 19.56 -17.60 -21.02
C HIS A 558 20.55 -18.33 -20.11
N ARG A 559 21.24 -17.58 -19.25
CA ARG A 559 22.19 -18.09 -18.26
C ARG A 559 22.16 -17.23 -16.99
N PHE A 560 22.54 -17.82 -15.86
CA PHE A 560 22.63 -17.17 -14.56
C PHE A 560 24.07 -17.23 -14.06
N SER A 561 24.54 -16.18 -13.38
CA SER A 561 25.94 -16.09 -12.95
C SER A 561 26.08 -15.18 -11.73
N LYS A 562 26.96 -15.53 -10.78
CA LYS A 562 27.44 -14.54 -9.80
C LYS A 562 28.59 -13.77 -10.42
N THR A 563 28.46 -12.46 -10.44
CA THR A 563 29.29 -11.54 -11.23
C THR A 563 29.94 -10.48 -10.34
N VAL A 564 31.03 -9.89 -10.82
CA VAL A 564 31.51 -8.57 -10.39
C VAL A 564 31.22 -7.59 -11.50
N ILE A 565 30.54 -6.47 -11.20
CA ILE A 565 30.27 -5.38 -12.15
C ILE A 565 31.01 -4.11 -11.72
N HIS A 566 31.18 -3.17 -12.65
CA HIS A 566 31.63 -1.82 -12.36
C HIS A 566 30.71 -0.87 -13.14
N SER A 567 29.76 -0.24 -12.45
CA SER A 567 28.74 0.56 -13.13
C SER A 567 29.35 1.85 -13.68
N CYS A 568 29.12 2.14 -14.97
CA CYS A 568 29.71 3.28 -15.65
C CYS A 568 28.96 4.59 -15.36
N CYS A 569 27.66 4.56 -15.04
CA CYS A 569 26.88 5.72 -14.60
C CYS A 569 25.58 5.30 -13.87
N GLN A 570 25.00 6.23 -13.09
CA GLN A 570 23.66 6.09 -12.49
C GLN A 570 22.71 7.08 -13.17
N LEU A 571 21.75 6.59 -13.95
CA LEU A 571 20.83 7.45 -14.69
C LEU A 571 19.52 7.67 -13.93
N SER A 572 18.90 8.83 -14.15
CA SER A 572 17.49 8.99 -13.81
C SER A 572 16.59 8.49 -14.95
N TYR A 573 15.33 8.15 -14.64
CA TYR A 573 14.32 7.89 -15.66
C TYR A 573 14.15 9.04 -16.67
N ASP A 574 14.48 10.29 -16.30
CA ASP A 574 14.40 11.43 -17.21
C ASP A 574 15.60 11.53 -18.15
N HIS A 575 16.81 11.14 -17.72
CA HIS A 575 17.98 11.05 -18.61
C HIS A 575 17.75 9.98 -19.68
N ALA A 576 17.26 8.81 -19.25
CA ALA A 576 16.89 7.72 -20.15
C ALA A 576 15.72 8.09 -21.08
N GLN A 577 14.73 8.85 -20.59
CA GLN A 577 13.64 9.33 -21.45
C GLN A 577 14.14 10.31 -22.50
N ALA A 578 15.05 11.24 -22.16
CA ALA A 578 15.59 12.19 -23.13
C ALA A 578 16.34 11.51 -24.30
N VAL A 579 17.04 10.40 -24.01
CA VAL A 579 17.64 9.54 -25.04
C VAL A 579 16.59 8.83 -25.89
N LEU A 580 15.54 8.27 -25.28
CA LEU A 580 14.45 7.61 -26.02
C LEU A 580 13.72 8.59 -26.95
N ASP A 581 13.40 9.79 -26.45
CA ASP A 581 12.80 10.92 -27.19
C ASP A 581 13.73 11.48 -28.28
N SER A 582 15.04 11.19 -28.21
CA SER A 582 16.07 11.71 -29.13
C SER A 582 16.28 13.23 -29.04
N ARG A 583 16.21 13.78 -27.81
CA ARG A 583 16.38 15.22 -27.56
C ARG A 583 17.81 15.70 -27.80
N GLU A 584 17.95 16.89 -28.38
CA GLU A 584 19.25 17.54 -28.65
C GLU A 584 20.03 17.89 -27.36
N ASP A 585 19.32 18.18 -26.27
CA ASP A 585 19.94 18.52 -24.98
C ASP A 585 20.27 17.30 -24.10
N ALA A 586 19.98 16.08 -24.56
CA ALA A 586 20.09 14.87 -23.74
C ALA A 586 21.51 14.63 -23.20
N GLU A 587 22.57 14.89 -23.99
CA GLU A 587 23.97 14.73 -23.57
C GLU A 587 24.34 15.67 -22.41
N MET A 588 23.79 16.89 -22.37
CA MET A 588 24.06 17.89 -21.33
C MET A 588 23.39 17.55 -19.99
N LEU A 589 22.50 16.56 -19.95
CA LEU A 589 21.77 16.12 -18.76
C LEU A 589 22.39 14.89 -18.08
N PHE A 590 23.42 14.28 -18.68
CA PHE A 590 24.00 13.05 -18.15
C PHE A 590 24.98 13.29 -16.99
N PRO A 591 25.09 12.33 -16.04
CA PRO A 591 26.05 12.38 -14.95
C PRO A 591 27.48 12.10 -15.43
N GLU A 592 28.44 12.10 -14.50
CA GLU A 592 29.80 11.60 -14.75
C GLU A 592 29.79 10.13 -15.22
N PHE A 593 30.70 9.82 -16.16
CA PHE A 593 30.94 8.48 -16.67
C PHE A 593 32.26 7.91 -16.11
N TYR A 594 32.25 6.62 -15.78
CA TYR A 594 33.42 5.90 -15.28
C TYR A 594 33.87 4.79 -16.23
N ASN A 595 35.08 4.27 -15.99
CA ASN A 595 35.60 3.06 -16.62
C ASN A 595 35.80 3.14 -18.15
N GLY A 596 35.89 4.35 -18.71
CA GLY A 596 36.22 4.57 -20.12
C GLY A 596 35.06 4.46 -21.11
N PHE A 597 33.82 4.44 -20.63
CA PHE A 597 32.63 4.58 -21.47
C PHE A 597 32.26 6.05 -21.66
N GLU A 598 31.70 6.38 -22.82
CA GLU A 598 31.23 7.72 -23.17
C GLU A 598 29.69 7.78 -23.25
N TYR A 599 29.13 8.99 -23.35
CA TYR A 599 27.68 9.20 -23.56
C TYR A 599 27.12 8.36 -24.70
N LYS A 600 27.90 8.20 -25.80
CA LYS A 600 27.50 7.44 -26.97
C LYS A 600 27.25 5.95 -26.69
N ASP A 601 28.11 5.30 -25.91
CA ASP A 601 27.97 3.86 -25.61
C ASP A 601 26.69 3.59 -24.82
N VAL A 602 26.37 4.49 -23.88
CA VAL A 602 25.17 4.44 -23.05
C VAL A 602 23.94 4.82 -23.88
N TYR A 603 24.04 5.83 -24.75
CA TYR A 603 22.98 6.22 -25.71
C TYR A 603 22.58 5.05 -26.62
N ASP A 604 23.53 4.45 -27.35
CA ASP A 604 23.27 3.35 -28.28
C ASP A 604 22.70 2.12 -27.54
N THR A 605 23.13 1.90 -26.29
CA THR A 605 22.57 0.87 -25.40
C THR A 605 21.11 1.16 -25.04
N ILE A 606 20.78 2.39 -24.60
CA ILE A 606 19.40 2.77 -24.24
C ILE A 606 18.46 2.69 -25.45
N LYS A 607 18.89 3.13 -26.65
CA LYS A 607 18.06 2.99 -27.86
C LYS A 607 17.79 1.52 -28.19
N THR A 608 18.79 0.64 -28.04
CA THR A 608 18.67 -0.81 -28.26
C THR A 608 17.72 -1.46 -27.25
N LEU A 609 17.90 -1.18 -25.95
CA LEU A 609 17.02 -1.66 -24.88
C LEU A 609 15.59 -1.13 -25.01
N GLY A 610 15.42 0.14 -25.44
CA GLY A 610 14.14 0.77 -25.71
C GLY A 610 13.37 0.12 -26.86
N LYS A 611 14.05 -0.22 -27.95
CA LYS A 611 13.48 -1.02 -29.05
C LYS A 611 12.98 -2.38 -28.54
N ILE A 612 13.86 -3.15 -27.91
CA ILE A 612 13.56 -4.53 -27.47
C ILE A 612 12.42 -4.57 -26.43
N SER A 613 12.47 -3.70 -25.42
CA SER A 613 11.41 -3.58 -24.41
C SER A 613 10.06 -3.15 -25.01
N SER A 614 10.03 -2.29 -26.04
CA SER A 614 8.76 -1.93 -26.70
C SER A 614 8.07 -3.15 -27.35
N ILE A 615 8.86 -4.09 -27.89
CA ILE A 615 8.37 -5.32 -28.51
C ILE A 615 7.91 -6.32 -27.42
N PHE A 616 8.70 -6.51 -26.36
CA PHE A 616 8.30 -7.32 -25.20
C PHE A 616 6.98 -6.82 -24.59
N ARG A 617 6.85 -5.51 -24.38
CA ARG A 617 5.64 -4.88 -23.82
C ARG A 617 4.42 -5.13 -24.70
N LYS A 618 4.54 -4.92 -26.01
CA LYS A 618 3.47 -5.21 -26.96
C LYS A 618 3.07 -6.68 -26.90
N SER A 619 4.04 -7.59 -27.02
CA SER A 619 3.82 -9.04 -26.94
C SER A 619 3.11 -9.45 -25.64
N ARG A 620 3.48 -8.86 -24.50
CA ARG A 620 2.86 -9.12 -23.19
C ARG A 620 1.37 -8.74 -23.14
N PHE A 621 0.97 -7.63 -23.75
CA PHE A 621 -0.45 -7.23 -23.82
C PHE A 621 -1.23 -7.95 -24.92
N ASP A 622 -0.59 -8.27 -26.05
CA ASP A 622 -1.19 -9.12 -27.10
C ASP A 622 -1.53 -10.51 -26.53
N ASN A 623 -0.60 -11.11 -25.77
CA ASN A 623 -0.75 -12.34 -24.97
C ASN A 623 -1.67 -12.21 -23.73
N GLY A 624 -2.34 -11.06 -23.54
CA GLY A 624 -3.46 -10.94 -22.60
C GLY A 624 -3.10 -10.56 -21.16
N ALA A 625 -1.96 -9.90 -20.92
CA ALA A 625 -1.74 -9.21 -19.65
C ALA A 625 -2.76 -8.08 -19.41
N LEU A 626 -2.95 -7.70 -18.14
CA LEU A 626 -3.86 -6.65 -17.70
C LEU A 626 -3.11 -5.58 -16.89
N ARG A 627 -3.13 -4.35 -17.40
CA ARG A 627 -2.70 -3.17 -16.65
C ARG A 627 -3.92 -2.37 -16.20
N ILE A 628 -3.93 -2.03 -14.91
CA ILE A 628 -4.89 -1.12 -14.27
C ILE A 628 -4.07 -0.14 -13.43
N ASP A 629 -4.00 1.11 -13.84
CA ASP A 629 -3.19 2.13 -13.17
C ASP A 629 -4.03 2.92 -12.16
N GLN A 630 -3.66 2.81 -10.88
CA GLN A 630 -4.15 3.74 -9.88
C GLN A 630 -3.31 5.03 -9.93
N PRO A 631 -3.93 6.23 -9.95
CA PRO A 631 -3.19 7.48 -9.89
C PRO A 631 -2.37 7.55 -8.59
N LYS A 632 -1.11 7.95 -8.71
CA LYS A 632 -0.23 8.22 -7.57
C LYS A 632 0.14 9.69 -7.58
N VAL A 633 0.18 10.32 -6.41
CA VAL A 633 0.72 11.67 -6.24
C VAL A 633 2.22 11.56 -5.96
N SER A 634 2.97 12.54 -6.46
CA SER A 634 4.35 12.82 -6.07
C SER A 634 4.43 14.27 -5.58
N PHE A 635 5.38 14.54 -4.70
CA PHE A 635 5.53 15.84 -4.05
C PHE A 635 6.96 16.35 -4.24
N HIS A 636 7.10 17.66 -4.35
CA HIS A 636 8.33 18.33 -3.95
C HIS A 636 8.15 18.77 -2.50
N LEU A 637 9.18 18.55 -1.68
CA LEU A 637 9.20 18.90 -0.27
C LEU A 637 10.24 19.99 -0.08
N ASN A 638 9.86 21.09 0.55
CA ASN A 638 10.78 22.17 0.86
C ASN A 638 11.84 21.66 1.87
N PRO A 639 13.15 21.62 1.54
CA PRO A 639 14.15 21.00 2.41
C PRO A 639 14.34 21.68 3.77
N SER A 640 13.90 22.93 3.93
CA SER A 640 14.04 23.68 5.19
C SER A 640 12.87 23.50 6.16
N THR A 641 11.69 23.12 5.68
CA THR A 641 10.46 22.97 6.50
C THR A 641 9.92 21.54 6.52
N GLY A 642 10.30 20.70 5.56
CA GLY A 642 9.73 19.36 5.36
C GLY A 642 8.29 19.35 4.86
N LEU A 643 7.74 20.51 4.47
CA LEU A 643 6.37 20.65 3.99
C LEU A 643 6.31 20.58 2.45
N PRO A 644 5.19 20.09 1.87
CA PRO A 644 5.02 20.04 0.42
C PRO A 644 4.78 21.43 -0.15
N ASP A 645 5.57 21.83 -1.15
CA ASP A 645 5.43 23.10 -1.88
C ASP A 645 4.96 22.93 -3.32
N ALA A 646 5.04 21.71 -3.89
CA ALA A 646 4.37 21.31 -5.12
C ALA A 646 3.89 19.86 -5.07
N LEU A 647 2.85 19.53 -5.86
CA LEU A 647 2.40 18.17 -6.13
C LEU A 647 2.12 17.93 -7.61
N TRP A 648 2.18 16.68 -8.05
CA TRP A 648 1.78 16.26 -9.40
C TRP A 648 1.35 14.78 -9.43
N VAL A 649 0.64 14.38 -10.48
CA VAL A 649 0.36 12.95 -10.75
C VAL A 649 1.60 12.31 -11.36
N TYR A 650 2.06 11.20 -10.78
CA TYR A 650 3.21 10.43 -11.28
C TYR A 650 2.88 9.74 -12.61
N GLU A 651 3.75 9.90 -13.61
CA GLU A 651 3.53 9.41 -14.97
C GLU A 651 4.51 8.29 -15.36
N ASN A 652 3.99 7.16 -15.84
CA ASN A 652 4.77 5.99 -16.26
C ASN A 652 5.33 6.19 -17.69
N LYS A 653 6.37 7.02 -17.82
CA LYS A 653 7.10 7.31 -19.08
C LYS A 653 7.79 6.06 -19.67
N GLN A 654 8.16 6.07 -20.95
CA GLN A 654 8.76 4.93 -21.66
C GLN A 654 10.03 4.38 -20.98
N SER A 655 10.86 5.23 -20.38
CA SER A 655 12.06 4.82 -19.62
C SER A 655 11.75 3.91 -18.41
N HIS A 656 10.62 4.13 -17.73
CA HIS A 656 10.14 3.24 -16.67
C HIS A 656 9.68 1.89 -17.25
N GLN A 657 9.03 1.93 -18.42
CA GLN A 657 8.51 0.75 -19.11
C GLN A 657 9.65 -0.13 -19.66
N LEU A 658 10.77 0.48 -20.06
CA LEU A 658 12.01 -0.20 -20.46
C LEU A 658 12.50 -1.11 -19.32
N ILE A 659 12.67 -0.56 -18.12
CA ILE A 659 13.07 -1.34 -16.93
C ILE A 659 11.96 -2.33 -16.50
N GLU A 660 10.67 -1.96 -16.63
CA GLU A 660 9.54 -2.85 -16.32
C GLU A 660 9.65 -4.21 -17.05
N GLU A 661 9.88 -4.20 -18.37
CA GLU A 661 9.95 -5.47 -19.13
C GLU A 661 11.18 -6.33 -18.79
N PHE A 662 12.36 -5.73 -18.65
CA PHE A 662 13.58 -6.51 -18.33
C PHE A 662 13.54 -7.07 -16.90
N MET A 663 12.98 -6.33 -15.93
CA MET A 663 12.78 -6.85 -14.58
C MET A 663 11.69 -7.92 -14.53
N LEU A 664 10.61 -7.80 -15.33
CA LEU A 664 9.65 -8.89 -15.49
C LEU A 664 10.31 -10.14 -16.08
N LEU A 665 11.13 -10.01 -17.14
CA LEU A 665 11.85 -11.12 -17.76
C LEU A 665 12.81 -11.81 -16.78
N ALA A 666 13.58 -11.03 -16.00
CA ALA A 666 14.42 -11.54 -14.91
C ALA A 666 13.61 -12.34 -13.88
N ASN A 667 12.54 -11.75 -13.34
CA ASN A 667 11.68 -12.37 -12.34
C ASN A 667 11.02 -13.68 -12.85
N MET A 668 10.57 -13.74 -14.12
CA MET A 668 9.99 -14.95 -14.72
C MET A 668 11.04 -16.04 -14.98
N THR A 669 12.20 -15.66 -15.52
CA THR A 669 13.29 -16.60 -15.86
C THR A 669 13.84 -17.26 -14.58
N VAL A 670 14.02 -16.48 -13.51
CA VAL A 670 14.41 -17.00 -12.19
C VAL A 670 13.29 -17.83 -11.54
N ALA A 671 12.02 -17.40 -11.61
CA ALA A 671 10.89 -18.14 -11.03
C ALA A 671 10.80 -19.57 -11.58
N LYS A 672 10.98 -19.73 -12.90
CA LYS A 672 11.06 -21.05 -13.52
C LYS A 672 12.24 -21.85 -12.97
N ARG A 673 13.46 -21.29 -12.99
CA ARG A 673 14.67 -22.03 -12.59
C ARG A 673 14.61 -22.55 -11.14
N ILE A 674 14.14 -21.75 -10.19
CA ILE A 674 14.02 -22.21 -8.79
C ILE A 674 12.89 -23.23 -8.58
N TYR A 675 11.88 -23.25 -9.45
CA TYR A 675 10.80 -24.23 -9.42
C TYR A 675 11.22 -25.56 -10.04
N ASP A 676 11.92 -25.53 -11.19
CA ASP A 676 12.45 -26.72 -11.86
C ASP A 676 13.47 -27.46 -10.97
N ASP A 677 14.34 -26.74 -10.25
CA ASP A 677 15.35 -27.33 -9.34
C ASP A 677 14.79 -27.71 -7.96
N TYR A 678 13.87 -26.91 -7.40
CA TYR A 678 13.42 -27.02 -6.01
C TYR A 678 11.88 -26.93 -5.86
N PRO A 679 11.08 -27.80 -6.51
CA PRO A 679 9.63 -27.66 -6.60
C PRO A 679 8.90 -27.66 -5.25
N ASN A 680 9.49 -28.25 -4.20
CA ASN A 680 8.91 -28.23 -2.84
C ASN A 680 9.25 -26.96 -2.03
N LEU A 681 10.33 -26.24 -2.39
CA LEU A 681 10.85 -25.09 -1.62
C LEU A 681 10.80 -23.75 -2.37
N ALA A 682 10.46 -23.77 -3.67
CA ALA A 682 10.43 -22.58 -4.51
C ALA A 682 9.57 -21.47 -3.90
N PHE A 683 10.22 -20.33 -3.64
CA PHE A 683 9.59 -19.13 -3.11
C PHE A 683 9.03 -18.32 -4.29
N LEU A 684 7.71 -18.28 -4.44
CA LEU A 684 7.02 -17.77 -5.63
C LEU A 684 6.00 -16.69 -5.28
N ARG A 685 5.44 -16.03 -6.29
CA ARG A 685 4.44 -14.96 -6.14
C ARG A 685 3.34 -15.01 -7.21
N CYS A 686 2.15 -15.43 -6.83
CA CYS A 686 0.99 -15.52 -7.71
C CYS A 686 0.02 -14.34 -7.52
N HIS A 687 -0.95 -14.22 -8.44
CA HIS A 687 -2.03 -13.24 -8.36
C HIS A 687 -3.38 -13.91 -8.63
N PRO A 688 -4.14 -14.27 -7.57
CA PRO A 688 -5.43 -14.93 -7.72
C PRO A 688 -6.44 -14.06 -8.49
N PRO A 689 -7.37 -14.66 -9.24
CA PRO A 689 -8.34 -13.91 -10.04
C PRO A 689 -9.29 -13.05 -9.17
N PRO A 690 -9.77 -11.92 -9.72
CA PRO A 690 -10.74 -11.03 -9.09
C PRO A 690 -12.04 -11.75 -8.68
N SER A 691 -12.87 -11.08 -7.87
CA SER A 691 -14.25 -11.56 -7.63
C SER A 691 -15.05 -11.46 -8.93
N GLY A 692 -15.51 -12.62 -9.43
CA GLY A 692 -16.34 -12.71 -10.63
C GLY A 692 -17.67 -11.98 -10.44
N TYR A 693 -18.30 -12.13 -9.27
CA TYR A 693 -19.51 -11.37 -8.90
C TYR A 693 -19.28 -9.86 -9.03
N MET A 694 -18.23 -9.32 -8.39
CA MET A 694 -18.01 -7.87 -8.39
C MET A 694 -17.65 -7.32 -9.79
N LEU A 695 -16.91 -8.07 -10.62
CA LEU A 695 -16.65 -7.68 -12.01
C LEU A 695 -17.92 -7.71 -12.87
N GLN A 696 -18.73 -8.77 -12.78
CA GLN A 696 -19.97 -8.86 -13.54
C GLN A 696 -20.96 -7.76 -13.15
N GLN A 697 -21.09 -7.45 -11.86
CA GLN A 697 -21.93 -6.33 -11.40
C GLN A 697 -21.38 -4.97 -11.84
N LEU A 698 -20.06 -4.79 -11.87
CA LEU A 698 -19.42 -3.58 -12.41
C LEU A 698 -19.77 -3.40 -13.89
N ALA A 699 -19.51 -4.40 -14.73
CA ALA A 699 -19.81 -4.36 -16.16
C ALA A 699 -21.31 -4.13 -16.43
N LYS A 700 -22.21 -4.86 -15.74
CA LYS A 700 -23.67 -4.64 -15.80
C LYS A 700 -24.08 -3.21 -15.40
N SER A 701 -23.34 -2.56 -14.50
CA SER A 701 -23.62 -1.19 -14.06
C SER A 701 -23.05 -0.09 -14.97
N LEU A 702 -22.08 -0.43 -15.83
CA LEU A 702 -21.43 0.46 -16.78
C LEU A 702 -22.03 0.37 -18.19
N LYS A 703 -22.58 -0.79 -18.58
CA LYS A 703 -23.21 -0.98 -19.89
C LYS A 703 -24.31 0.06 -20.23
N PRO A 704 -25.18 0.49 -19.29
CA PRO A 704 -26.15 1.58 -19.53
C PRO A 704 -25.53 2.97 -19.72
N MET A 705 -24.23 3.13 -19.47
CA MET A 705 -23.45 4.37 -19.64
C MET A 705 -22.64 4.36 -20.95
N GLY A 706 -22.91 3.41 -21.86
CA GLY A 706 -22.17 3.24 -23.11
C GLY A 706 -20.79 2.58 -22.96
N ILE A 707 -20.52 1.96 -21.81
CA ILE A 707 -19.22 1.35 -21.48
C ILE A 707 -19.41 -0.15 -21.28
N ASP A 708 -19.03 -0.94 -22.28
CA ASP A 708 -19.11 -2.40 -22.26
C ASP A 708 -17.74 -2.99 -21.93
N LEU A 709 -17.65 -3.79 -20.87
CA LEU A 709 -16.39 -4.39 -20.41
C LEU A 709 -16.48 -5.91 -20.50
N ASP A 710 -15.58 -6.51 -21.28
CA ASP A 710 -15.45 -7.96 -21.35
C ASP A 710 -14.62 -8.46 -20.16
N VAL A 711 -15.32 -8.99 -19.16
CA VAL A 711 -14.73 -9.51 -17.92
C VAL A 711 -14.36 -11.00 -17.98
N THR A 712 -14.34 -11.63 -19.17
CA THR A 712 -14.03 -13.07 -19.33
C THR A 712 -12.58 -13.43 -18.98
N SER A 713 -11.62 -12.54 -19.26
CA SER A 713 -10.20 -12.77 -19.00
C SER A 713 -9.46 -11.47 -18.66
N ALA A 714 -8.24 -11.57 -18.14
CA ALA A 714 -7.36 -10.42 -17.92
C ALA A 714 -7.14 -9.61 -19.21
N GLY A 715 -6.81 -10.28 -20.30
CA GLY A 715 -6.59 -9.67 -21.61
C GLY A 715 -7.85 -9.09 -22.24
N SER A 716 -9.00 -9.75 -22.07
CA SER A 716 -10.31 -9.23 -22.52
C SER A 716 -10.68 -7.94 -21.80
N LEU A 717 -10.47 -7.90 -20.48
CA LEU A 717 -10.74 -6.73 -19.66
C LEU A 717 -9.80 -5.58 -20.04
N HIS A 718 -8.54 -5.86 -20.35
CA HIS A 718 -7.61 -4.84 -20.82
C HIS A 718 -7.99 -4.29 -22.21
N LYS A 719 -8.29 -5.17 -23.17
CA LYS A 719 -8.64 -4.80 -24.56
C LYS A 719 -9.98 -4.05 -24.66
N SER A 720 -10.95 -4.35 -23.79
CA SER A 720 -12.19 -3.58 -23.68
C SER A 720 -12.01 -2.26 -22.90
N LEU A 721 -11.21 -2.24 -21.83
CA LEU A 721 -10.90 -1.01 -21.09
C LEU A 721 -10.14 0.03 -21.93
N LEU A 722 -9.21 -0.41 -22.80
CA LEU A 722 -8.40 0.47 -23.67
C LEU A 722 -9.24 1.47 -24.47
N GLN A 723 -10.42 1.06 -24.96
CA GLN A 723 -11.34 1.87 -25.77
C GLN A 723 -11.90 3.10 -25.04
N TYR A 724 -11.72 3.19 -23.72
CA TYR A 724 -12.28 4.24 -22.87
C TYR A 724 -11.22 5.05 -22.11
N ILE A 725 -9.93 4.84 -22.43
CA ILE A 725 -8.78 5.46 -21.73
C ILE A 725 -7.76 6.14 -22.66
N GLU A 726 -8.15 6.45 -23.89
CA GLU A 726 -7.34 7.17 -24.87
C GLU A 726 -7.13 8.66 -24.52
N PRO A 727 -6.13 9.37 -25.12
CA PRO A 727 -5.47 10.50 -24.46
C PRO A 727 -6.15 11.87 -24.62
N SER A 728 -7.48 11.96 -24.55
CA SER A 728 -8.18 13.24 -24.42
C SER A 728 -8.23 13.71 -22.95
N VAL A 729 -8.39 15.02 -22.70
CA VAL A 729 -8.50 15.54 -21.32
C VAL A 729 -9.78 15.02 -20.63
N ALA A 730 -10.89 14.93 -21.37
CA ALA A 730 -12.14 14.35 -20.87
C ALA A 730 -11.97 12.86 -20.53
N ASP A 731 -11.25 12.13 -21.39
CA ASP A 731 -10.99 10.71 -21.20
C ASP A 731 -9.93 10.44 -20.13
N ARG A 732 -8.98 11.35 -19.83
CA ARG A 732 -8.07 11.23 -18.66
C ARG A 732 -8.87 11.09 -17.36
N GLY A 733 -9.92 11.90 -17.19
CA GLY A 733 -10.81 11.84 -16.04
C GLY A 733 -11.64 10.55 -15.98
N LYS A 734 -12.24 10.17 -17.11
CA LYS A 734 -13.00 8.92 -17.26
C LYS A 734 -12.14 7.67 -17.01
N ALA A 735 -10.93 7.63 -17.55
CA ALA A 735 -9.94 6.58 -17.37
C ALA A 735 -9.53 6.39 -15.91
N MET A 736 -9.36 7.49 -15.20
CA MET A 736 -9.04 7.50 -13.77
C MET A 736 -10.16 6.87 -12.94
N VAL A 737 -11.43 7.19 -13.24
CA VAL A 737 -12.61 6.55 -12.63
C VAL A 737 -12.69 5.06 -13.01
N LEU A 738 -12.55 4.71 -14.29
CA LEU A 738 -12.64 3.32 -14.77
C LEU A 738 -11.53 2.44 -14.19
N ASN A 739 -10.28 2.88 -14.19
CA ASN A 739 -9.17 2.15 -13.54
C ASN A 739 -9.45 1.95 -12.04
N MET A 740 -9.90 2.98 -11.33
CA MET A 740 -10.27 2.84 -9.92
C MET A 740 -11.43 1.84 -9.72
N LEU A 741 -12.45 1.85 -10.59
CA LEU A 741 -13.57 0.92 -10.49
C LEU A 741 -13.13 -0.53 -10.79
N CYS A 742 -12.37 -0.75 -11.86
CA CYS A 742 -11.82 -2.07 -12.22
C CYS A 742 -10.79 -2.59 -11.20
N ALA A 743 -10.16 -1.72 -10.41
CA ALA A 743 -9.30 -2.12 -9.29
C ALA A 743 -10.06 -2.65 -8.07
N LYS A 744 -11.33 -2.28 -7.85
CA LYS A 744 -12.10 -2.66 -6.64
C LYS A 744 -12.39 -4.19 -6.55
N PRO A 745 -12.66 -4.91 -7.65
CA PRO A 745 -12.79 -6.38 -7.64
C PRO A 745 -11.47 -7.16 -7.54
N MET A 746 -10.31 -6.51 -7.74
CA MET A 746 -9.02 -7.18 -7.85
C MET A 746 -8.50 -7.69 -6.51
N THR A 747 -7.76 -8.79 -6.54
CA THR A 747 -7.13 -9.38 -5.36
C THR A 747 -5.74 -8.78 -5.11
N ARG A 748 -5.13 -9.15 -3.98
CA ARG A 748 -3.73 -8.84 -3.68
C ARG A 748 -2.87 -10.06 -4.06
N ALA A 749 -1.91 -9.86 -4.96
CA ALA A 749 -0.93 -10.86 -5.34
C ALA A 749 -0.03 -11.25 -4.15
N LYS A 750 0.00 -12.55 -3.82
CA LYS A 750 0.58 -13.16 -2.60
C LYS A 750 1.91 -13.86 -2.90
N TYR A 751 2.87 -13.78 -1.99
CA TYR A 751 3.99 -14.74 -1.93
C TYR A 751 3.50 -16.09 -1.38
N PHE A 752 4.12 -17.19 -1.80
CA PHE A 752 3.81 -18.55 -1.32
C PHE A 752 5.03 -19.49 -1.47
N CYS A 753 4.94 -20.66 -0.86
CA CYS A 753 5.89 -21.77 -1.03
C CYS A 753 5.25 -22.85 -1.90
N ALA A 754 5.92 -23.28 -2.96
CA ALA A 754 5.37 -24.21 -3.95
C ALA A 754 4.96 -25.57 -3.36
N GLY A 755 5.73 -26.16 -2.43
CA GLY A 755 5.42 -27.41 -1.73
C GLY A 755 4.22 -27.36 -0.75
N GLY A 756 3.34 -26.38 -0.88
CA GLY A 756 2.04 -26.29 -0.19
C GLY A 756 0.84 -26.16 -1.12
N CYS A 757 1.03 -26.15 -2.44
CA CYS A 757 -0.02 -26.00 -3.44
C CYS A 757 -0.45 -27.35 -4.03
N THR A 758 -1.72 -27.43 -4.47
CA THR A 758 -2.32 -28.69 -4.97
C THR A 758 -2.87 -28.60 -6.40
N SER A 759 -2.86 -27.42 -7.02
CA SER A 759 -3.23 -27.21 -8.42
C SER A 759 -2.35 -26.13 -9.06
N ASP A 760 -2.20 -26.18 -10.38
CA ASP A 760 -1.40 -25.21 -11.14
C ASP A 760 -2.02 -23.79 -11.08
N ASP A 761 -3.35 -23.70 -10.91
CA ASP A 761 -4.10 -22.44 -10.72
C ASP A 761 -3.60 -21.60 -9.52
N ASP A 762 -3.02 -22.24 -8.52
CA ASP A 762 -2.49 -21.59 -7.31
C ASP A 762 -1.23 -20.75 -7.62
N PHE A 763 -0.54 -21.06 -8.74
CA PHE A 763 0.71 -20.42 -9.16
C PHE A 763 0.50 -19.22 -10.09
N GLN A 764 -0.60 -19.19 -10.86
CA GLN A 764 -0.83 -18.22 -11.93
C GLN A 764 -0.84 -16.77 -11.44
N HIS A 765 -0.24 -15.86 -12.21
CA HIS A 765 -0.30 -14.42 -11.96
C HIS A 765 -1.28 -13.72 -12.90
N TYR A 766 -2.59 -13.75 -12.57
CA TYR A 766 -3.71 -13.24 -13.38
C TYR A 766 -3.41 -11.95 -14.17
N ALA A 767 -2.97 -10.87 -13.51
CA ALA A 767 -2.74 -9.59 -14.20
C ALA A 767 -1.51 -9.54 -15.12
N LEU A 768 -0.58 -10.50 -15.03
CA LEU A 768 0.53 -10.65 -15.98
C LEU A 768 0.24 -11.73 -17.04
N ASN A 769 -0.79 -12.55 -16.82
CA ASN A 769 -1.14 -13.75 -17.60
C ASN A 769 0.03 -14.74 -17.78
N VAL A 770 0.78 -15.01 -16.71
CA VAL A 770 1.92 -15.96 -16.71
C VAL A 770 1.74 -17.07 -15.66
N PRO A 771 2.24 -18.30 -15.91
CA PRO A 771 2.04 -19.44 -15.02
C PRO A 771 2.94 -19.42 -13.77
N LEU A 772 4.17 -18.91 -13.90
CA LEU A 772 5.14 -18.81 -12.81
C LEU A 772 5.70 -17.39 -12.74
N TYR A 773 5.79 -16.86 -11.52
CA TYR A 773 6.37 -15.55 -11.24
C TYR A 773 6.93 -15.52 -9.81
N THR A 774 7.96 -14.70 -9.58
CA THR A 774 8.50 -14.43 -8.24
C THR A 774 9.08 -13.03 -8.18
N HIS A 775 9.76 -12.67 -7.08
CA HIS A 775 10.62 -11.50 -7.02
C HIS A 775 12.07 -11.92 -6.77
N PHE A 776 12.97 -11.48 -7.64
CA PHE A 776 14.43 -11.65 -7.58
C PHE A 776 15.17 -10.30 -7.61
N THR A 777 14.54 -9.30 -8.22
CA THR A 777 15.11 -8.04 -8.73
C THR A 777 15.23 -6.92 -7.69
N SER A 778 14.96 -7.15 -6.40
CA SER A 778 15.11 -6.09 -5.39
C SER A 778 15.46 -6.55 -3.95
N PRO A 779 16.59 -7.24 -3.74
CA PRO A 779 16.96 -7.82 -2.44
C PRO A 779 17.39 -6.79 -1.38
N ILE A 780 17.79 -5.57 -1.72
CA ILE A 780 18.15 -4.53 -0.73
C ILE A 780 16.90 -4.13 0.09
N ARG A 781 15.73 -4.19 -0.54
CA ARG A 781 14.45 -3.69 -0.01
C ARG A 781 13.34 -4.74 0.12
N ARG A 782 13.59 -6.01 -0.22
CA ARG A 782 12.61 -7.13 -0.10
C ARG A 782 13.28 -8.44 0.33
N TYR A 783 12.86 -9.01 1.46
CA TYR A 783 13.41 -10.29 1.96
C TYR A 783 12.97 -11.50 1.11
N ALA A 784 11.81 -11.40 0.44
CA ALA A 784 11.35 -12.36 -0.57
C ALA A 784 12.42 -12.64 -1.64
N ASP A 785 13.10 -11.59 -2.10
CA ASP A 785 14.12 -11.67 -3.13
C ASP A 785 15.40 -12.30 -2.58
N ILE A 786 15.75 -12.06 -1.31
CA ILE A 786 16.87 -12.73 -0.64
C ILE A 786 16.62 -14.26 -0.54
N MET A 787 15.39 -14.69 -0.25
CA MET A 787 15.01 -16.11 -0.27
C MET A 787 15.22 -16.72 -1.68
N VAL A 788 14.83 -15.99 -2.73
CA VAL A 788 15.01 -16.42 -4.13
C VAL A 788 16.50 -16.44 -4.54
N HIS A 789 17.30 -15.45 -4.12
CA HIS A 789 18.75 -15.44 -4.31
C HIS A 789 19.42 -16.64 -3.62
N ARG A 790 18.98 -17.02 -2.41
CA ARG A 790 19.51 -18.19 -1.70
C ARG A 790 19.21 -19.51 -2.44
N LEU A 791 18.04 -19.66 -3.02
CA LEU A 791 17.69 -20.79 -3.89
C LEU A 791 18.51 -20.78 -5.19
N LEU A 792 18.50 -19.68 -5.94
CA LEU A 792 19.24 -19.59 -7.22
C LEU A 792 20.76 -19.74 -7.04
N SER A 793 21.31 -19.31 -5.89
CA SER A 793 22.72 -19.52 -5.55
C SER A 793 23.04 -20.99 -5.27
N ALA A 794 22.07 -21.79 -4.84
CA ALA A 794 22.21 -23.24 -4.70
C ALA A 794 21.99 -23.99 -6.03
N SER A 795 21.05 -23.54 -6.88
CA SER A 795 20.84 -23.99 -8.27
C SER A 795 22.11 -23.98 -9.12
N LEU A 796 23.05 -23.10 -8.77
CA LEU A 796 24.34 -22.89 -9.45
C LEU A 796 25.54 -23.41 -8.64
N ASN A 797 25.31 -24.13 -7.55
CA ASN A 797 26.33 -24.73 -6.66
C ASN A 797 27.30 -23.72 -5.97
N PHE A 798 26.97 -22.41 -5.92
CA PHE A 798 27.72 -21.43 -5.12
C PHE A 798 27.51 -21.61 -3.60
N ARG A 799 26.54 -22.43 -3.19
CA ARG A 799 26.29 -22.81 -1.79
C ARG A 799 25.53 -24.14 -1.71
N GLU A 800 25.49 -24.76 -0.52
CA GLU A 800 24.57 -25.86 -0.26
C GLU A 800 23.09 -25.44 -0.42
N THR A 801 22.28 -26.38 -0.94
CA THR A 801 20.82 -26.33 -0.92
C THR A 801 20.31 -26.02 0.49
N PRO A 802 19.50 -24.96 0.68
CA PRO A 802 18.96 -24.63 1.99
C PRO A 802 18.09 -25.76 2.56
N LYS A 803 18.41 -26.22 3.76
CA LYS A 803 17.70 -27.28 4.49
C LYS A 803 16.46 -26.71 5.19
N TRP A 804 15.55 -26.11 4.41
CA TRP A 804 14.33 -25.48 4.92
C TRP A 804 13.19 -26.48 5.07
N GLU A 805 12.48 -26.40 6.19
CA GLU A 805 11.16 -27.00 6.34
C GLU A 805 10.13 -26.18 5.56
N ILE A 806 9.23 -26.85 4.83
CA ILE A 806 8.21 -26.21 3.99
C ILE A 806 7.38 -25.19 4.80
N ASP A 807 7.06 -25.50 6.06
CA ASP A 807 6.25 -24.62 6.91
C ASP A 807 7.03 -23.38 7.39
N LYS A 808 8.37 -23.45 7.57
CA LYS A 808 9.22 -22.26 7.76
C LYS A 808 9.15 -21.35 6.53
N VAL A 809 9.17 -21.92 5.32
CA VAL A 809 9.04 -21.13 4.07
C VAL A 809 7.65 -20.51 3.94
N LYS A 810 6.57 -21.24 4.28
CA LYS A 810 5.20 -20.69 4.36
C LYS A 810 5.08 -19.54 5.37
N MET A 811 5.70 -19.66 6.56
CA MET A 811 5.72 -18.59 7.57
C MET A 811 6.45 -17.34 7.06
N VAL A 812 7.60 -17.49 6.40
CA VAL A 812 8.30 -16.37 5.75
C VAL A 812 7.44 -15.73 4.67
N ALA A 813 6.76 -16.52 3.83
CA ALA A 813 5.84 -15.99 2.83
C ALA A 813 4.67 -15.20 3.46
N ALA A 814 4.10 -15.70 4.57
CA ALA A 814 3.06 -14.99 5.32
C ALA A 814 3.55 -13.66 5.91
N GLN A 815 4.75 -13.62 6.50
CA GLN A 815 5.35 -12.39 7.02
C GLN A 815 5.65 -11.38 5.90
N CYS A 816 6.24 -11.84 4.79
CA CYS A 816 6.46 -11.01 3.59
C CYS A 816 5.14 -10.47 3.02
N ASN A 817 4.05 -11.22 3.07
CA ASN A 817 2.72 -10.75 2.66
C ASN A 817 2.16 -9.69 3.62
N LYS A 818 2.26 -9.93 4.94
CA LYS A 818 1.82 -9.00 5.99
C LYS A 818 2.54 -7.66 5.87
N GLN A 819 3.87 -7.67 5.91
CA GLN A 819 4.66 -6.43 5.92
C GLN A 819 4.56 -5.68 4.58
N LYS A 820 4.48 -6.38 3.44
CA LYS A 820 4.20 -5.74 2.14
C LYS A 820 2.86 -5.00 2.11
N TYR A 821 1.81 -5.56 2.73
CA TYR A 821 0.52 -4.89 2.85
C TYR A 821 0.58 -3.69 3.81
N ASN A 822 1.20 -3.87 4.97
CA ASN A 822 1.35 -2.83 5.99
C ASN A 822 2.16 -1.63 5.45
N ALA A 823 3.29 -1.88 4.80
CA ALA A 823 4.13 -0.84 4.18
C ALA A 823 3.40 -0.11 3.05
N LYS A 824 2.63 -0.82 2.20
CA LYS A 824 1.76 -0.17 1.21
C LYS A 824 0.72 0.74 1.88
N ARG A 825 0.03 0.26 2.93
CA ARG A 825 -0.97 1.06 3.66
C ARG A 825 -0.33 2.30 4.32
N ALA A 826 0.88 2.19 4.86
CA ALA A 826 1.59 3.32 5.45
C ALA A 826 1.97 4.37 4.40
N SER A 827 2.43 3.92 3.23
CA SER A 827 2.74 4.78 2.08
C SER A 827 1.50 5.50 1.54
N GLU A 828 0.36 4.80 1.42
CA GLU A 828 -0.93 5.39 1.04
C GLU A 828 -1.43 6.43 2.06
N LEU A 829 -1.32 6.15 3.37
CA LEU A 829 -1.70 7.09 4.44
C LEU A 829 -0.77 8.31 4.52
N SER A 830 0.54 8.13 4.28
CA SER A 830 1.50 9.24 4.18
C SER A 830 1.19 10.10 2.95
N THR A 831 0.87 9.49 1.81
CA THR A 831 0.43 10.21 0.61
C THR A 831 -0.83 11.05 0.88
N GLU A 832 -1.85 10.50 1.57
CA GLU A 832 -3.04 11.30 1.94
C GLU A 832 -2.69 12.42 2.94
N LEU A 833 -1.83 12.18 3.93
CA LEU A 833 -1.37 13.21 4.88
C LEU A 833 -0.69 14.40 4.20
N TYR A 834 0.25 14.17 3.29
CA TYR A 834 0.92 15.24 2.55
C TYR A 834 -0.01 15.94 1.54
N THR A 835 -0.97 15.20 0.96
CA THR A 835 -2.02 15.80 0.11
C THR A 835 -2.91 16.74 0.92
N LEU A 836 -3.39 16.30 2.10
CA LEU A 836 -4.17 17.11 3.04
C LEU A 836 -3.38 18.36 3.46
N LYS A 837 -2.09 18.21 3.78
CA LYS A 837 -1.25 19.33 4.20
C LYS A 837 -1.05 20.37 3.10
N TYR A 838 -0.82 19.93 1.86
CA TYR A 838 -0.74 20.83 0.71
C TYR A 838 -2.05 21.59 0.48
N ILE A 839 -3.20 20.92 0.61
CA ILE A 839 -4.52 21.58 0.50
C ILE A 839 -4.71 22.60 1.63
N GLU A 840 -4.33 22.28 2.88
CA GLU A 840 -4.42 23.23 4.00
C GLU A 840 -3.61 24.51 3.74
N MET A 841 -2.40 24.36 3.20
CA MET A 841 -1.48 25.46 2.90
C MET A 841 -1.93 26.32 1.70
N ASN A 842 -2.70 25.76 0.77
CA ASN A 842 -3.16 26.41 -0.46
C ASN A 842 -4.69 26.61 -0.49
N SER A 843 -5.35 26.69 0.66
CA SER A 843 -6.81 26.75 0.75
C SER A 843 -7.35 28.19 0.56
N PRO A 844 -8.42 28.41 -0.23
CA PRO A 844 -9.20 27.43 -0.99
C PRO A 844 -8.46 26.95 -2.25
N TYR A 845 -8.36 25.63 -2.41
CA TYR A 845 -7.69 25.01 -3.58
C TYR A 845 -8.75 24.54 -4.58
N VAL A 846 -8.85 25.24 -5.72
CA VAL A 846 -9.81 24.93 -6.80
C VAL A 846 -9.19 24.01 -7.84
N THR A 847 -9.93 22.98 -8.28
CA THR A 847 -9.42 21.93 -9.18
C THR A 847 -10.56 21.15 -9.85
N ASP A 848 -10.27 20.55 -11.00
CA ASP A 848 -11.17 19.58 -11.64
C ASP A 848 -11.35 18.31 -10.80
N ALA A 849 -12.58 17.79 -10.81
CA ALA A 849 -12.96 16.49 -10.30
C ALA A 849 -13.93 15.77 -11.25
N VAL A 850 -14.01 14.44 -11.15
CA VAL A 850 -14.87 13.59 -11.98
C VAL A 850 -15.85 12.83 -11.10
N VAL A 851 -17.11 12.79 -11.49
CA VAL A 851 -18.17 12.14 -10.72
C VAL A 851 -18.12 10.61 -10.85
N VAL A 852 -18.07 9.93 -9.71
CA VAL A 852 -17.87 8.47 -9.59
C VAL A 852 -19.19 7.73 -9.30
N ASP A 853 -20.04 8.29 -8.42
CA ASP A 853 -21.32 7.71 -8.02
C ASP A 853 -22.29 8.79 -7.54
N ILE A 854 -23.57 8.68 -7.90
CA ILE A 854 -24.61 9.66 -7.60
C ILE A 854 -25.63 9.07 -6.62
N ARG A 855 -25.90 9.79 -5.53
CA ARG A 855 -26.86 9.41 -4.47
C ARG A 855 -27.80 10.57 -4.15
N GLU A 856 -28.94 10.25 -3.53
CA GLU A 856 -30.03 11.21 -3.25
C GLU A 856 -29.63 12.47 -2.48
N LYS A 857 -28.47 12.47 -1.80
CA LYS A 857 -28.02 13.53 -0.89
C LYS A 857 -26.53 13.90 -1.05
N TYR A 858 -25.82 13.23 -1.97
CA TYR A 858 -24.39 13.44 -2.20
C TYR A 858 -23.94 12.85 -3.54
N ILE A 859 -22.81 13.35 -4.05
CA ILE A 859 -21.99 12.68 -5.06
C ILE A 859 -20.66 12.25 -4.43
N ASP A 860 -20.16 11.06 -4.81
CA ASP A 860 -18.75 10.70 -4.61
C ASP A 860 -17.99 11.13 -5.90
N VAL A 861 -16.87 11.84 -5.73
CA VAL A 861 -16.03 12.37 -6.82
C VAL A 861 -14.57 11.95 -6.63
N ILE A 862 -13.79 11.93 -7.72
CA ILE A 862 -12.33 11.81 -7.68
C ILE A 862 -11.68 13.09 -8.21
N ILE A 863 -10.74 13.66 -7.45
CA ILE A 863 -10.05 14.90 -7.82
C ILE A 863 -8.93 14.57 -8.82
N VAL A 864 -8.96 15.18 -10.02
CA VAL A 864 -8.10 14.79 -11.16
C VAL A 864 -6.62 15.00 -10.86
N ALA A 865 -6.27 16.13 -10.24
CA ALA A 865 -4.88 16.49 -9.93
C ALA A 865 -4.19 15.61 -8.88
N ILE A 866 -4.95 14.88 -8.04
CA ILE A 866 -4.42 14.27 -6.80
C ILE A 866 -4.90 12.84 -6.49
N GLY A 867 -5.64 12.16 -7.38
CA GLY A 867 -6.09 10.78 -7.13
C GLY A 867 -7.17 10.61 -6.05
N LEU A 868 -7.54 11.71 -5.37
CA LEU A 868 -8.20 11.67 -4.08
C LEU A 868 -9.71 11.49 -4.22
N ASN A 869 -10.28 10.54 -3.49
CA ASN A 869 -11.73 10.37 -3.43
C ASN A 869 -12.32 11.30 -2.37
N ARG A 870 -13.31 12.12 -2.75
CA ARG A 870 -14.05 13.01 -1.85
C ARG A 870 -15.55 12.92 -2.09
N ARG A 871 -16.33 13.46 -1.16
CA ARG A 871 -17.80 13.37 -1.15
C ARG A 871 -18.38 14.75 -0.93
N ILE A 872 -19.20 15.20 -1.88
CA ILE A 872 -19.90 16.48 -1.82
C ILE A 872 -21.33 16.19 -1.36
N PHE A 873 -21.72 16.72 -0.21
CA PHE A 873 -23.08 16.59 0.33
C PHE A 873 -23.92 17.80 -0.07
N PHE A 874 -25.17 17.58 -0.48
CA PHE A 874 -26.11 18.65 -0.83
C PHE A 874 -27.10 18.97 0.30
N ASN A 875 -26.79 18.55 1.53
CA ASN A 875 -27.63 18.79 2.70
C ASN A 875 -27.34 20.18 3.27
N ASN A 876 -28.35 21.04 3.35
CA ASN A 876 -28.36 22.39 3.94
C ASN A 876 -27.45 23.45 3.28
N ASP A 877 -26.22 23.11 2.90
CA ASP A 877 -25.18 24.10 2.57
C ASP A 877 -24.99 24.32 1.05
N PHE A 878 -25.77 23.66 0.20
CA PHE A 878 -25.77 23.89 -1.25
C PHE A 878 -26.57 25.15 -1.61
N PRO A 879 -26.01 26.13 -2.37
CA PRO A 879 -26.66 27.40 -2.69
C PRO A 879 -27.68 27.27 -3.84
N GLY A 880 -28.65 26.35 -3.70
CA GLY A 880 -29.57 25.99 -4.76
C GLY A 880 -30.55 24.89 -4.38
N GLU A 881 -31.10 24.23 -5.39
CA GLU A 881 -31.97 23.06 -5.25
C GLU A 881 -31.40 21.89 -6.08
N HIS A 882 -31.60 20.65 -5.64
CA HIS A 882 -31.08 19.46 -6.32
C HIS A 882 -32.16 18.38 -6.45
N LYS A 883 -32.15 17.66 -7.58
CA LYS A 883 -33.11 16.61 -7.91
C LYS A 883 -32.41 15.45 -8.62
N CYS A 884 -32.46 14.26 -8.04
CA CYS A 884 -31.88 13.08 -8.66
C CYS A 884 -32.87 12.41 -9.63
N ILE A 885 -32.35 11.96 -10.77
CA ILE A 885 -33.09 11.23 -11.80
C ILE A 885 -32.59 9.78 -11.83
N LYS A 886 -33.55 8.85 -11.96
CA LYS A 886 -33.30 7.42 -12.16
C LYS A 886 -33.15 7.11 -13.64
N ASN A 887 -32.40 6.07 -13.97
CA ASN A 887 -32.37 5.52 -15.33
C ASN A 887 -33.73 4.94 -15.73
N ASP A 888 -33.93 4.66 -17.01
CA ASP A 888 -35.22 4.19 -17.57
C ASP A 888 -35.66 2.83 -16.99
N ALA A 889 -34.71 2.05 -16.47
CA ALA A 889 -34.95 0.81 -15.73
C ALA A 889 -35.37 1.03 -14.25
N GLY A 890 -35.40 2.28 -13.75
CA GLY A 890 -35.85 2.65 -12.40
C GLY A 890 -34.95 2.24 -11.22
N ILE A 891 -33.87 1.48 -11.49
CA ILE A 891 -33.08 0.77 -10.47
C ILE A 891 -31.92 1.61 -9.91
N LYS A 892 -31.27 2.46 -10.73
CA LYS A 892 -30.09 3.25 -10.30
C LYS A 892 -30.28 4.72 -10.63
N LEU A 893 -29.78 5.60 -9.77
CA LEU A 893 -29.62 7.01 -10.09
C LEU A 893 -28.56 7.17 -11.19
N SER A 894 -28.92 7.90 -12.24
CA SER A 894 -28.08 8.14 -13.42
C SER A 894 -27.64 9.60 -13.51
N LYS A 895 -28.52 10.54 -13.16
CA LYS A 895 -28.29 11.98 -13.29
C LYS A 895 -28.75 12.74 -12.04
N MET A 896 -28.20 13.92 -11.84
CA MET A 896 -28.60 14.90 -10.82
C MET A 896 -28.77 16.26 -11.50
N GLU A 897 -29.98 16.81 -11.47
CA GLU A 897 -30.25 18.19 -11.85
C GLU A 897 -29.94 19.10 -10.66
N LEU A 898 -29.15 20.14 -10.88
CA LEU A 898 -28.88 21.22 -9.94
C LEU A 898 -29.45 22.53 -10.48
N LEU A 899 -30.18 23.27 -9.64
CA LEU A 899 -30.60 24.64 -9.88
C LEU A 899 -29.83 25.55 -8.90
N TRP A 900 -28.79 26.19 -9.40
CA TRP A 900 -28.03 27.20 -8.68
C TRP A 900 -28.84 28.49 -8.61
N LYS A 901 -29.08 28.99 -7.40
CA LYS A 901 -29.86 30.22 -7.22
C LYS A 901 -29.05 31.46 -7.55
N ALA A 902 -29.72 32.50 -8.02
CA ALA A 902 -29.13 33.79 -8.32
C ALA A 902 -28.41 34.37 -7.10
N THR A 903 -27.33 35.08 -7.38
CA THR A 903 -26.55 35.87 -6.42
C THR A 903 -26.58 37.34 -6.88
N ASP A 904 -26.04 38.26 -6.09
CA ASP A 904 -25.98 39.68 -6.45
C ASP A 904 -25.21 39.96 -7.76
N THR A 905 -24.45 38.98 -8.27
CA THR A 905 -23.60 39.07 -9.47
C THR A 905 -23.91 38.08 -10.59
N LEU A 906 -24.63 36.96 -10.32
CA LEU A 906 -24.85 35.88 -11.29
C LEU A 906 -26.31 35.38 -11.30
N PRO A 907 -26.92 35.12 -12.47
CA PRO A 907 -28.33 34.67 -12.61
C PRO A 907 -28.52 33.20 -12.21
N ASP A 908 -29.76 32.73 -12.11
CA ASP A 908 -30.08 31.30 -11.92
C ASP A 908 -29.44 30.43 -13.03
N VAL A 909 -28.74 29.35 -12.64
CA VAL A 909 -28.11 28.42 -13.59
C VAL A 909 -28.61 27.00 -13.35
N LYS A 910 -28.95 26.29 -14.43
CA LYS A 910 -29.26 24.85 -14.40
C LYS A 910 -28.03 24.05 -14.86
N GLN A 911 -27.61 23.09 -14.05
CA GLN A 911 -26.52 22.17 -14.35
C GLN A 911 -27.05 20.75 -14.25
N VAL A 912 -26.66 19.87 -15.19
CA VAL A 912 -26.94 18.44 -15.11
C VAL A 912 -25.63 17.70 -14.90
N ILE A 913 -25.60 16.83 -13.88
CA ILE A 913 -24.43 16.05 -13.50
C ILE A 913 -24.76 14.57 -13.68
N GLU A 914 -23.86 13.84 -14.32
CA GLU A 914 -23.95 12.41 -14.59
C GLU A 914 -22.67 11.71 -14.10
N VAL A 915 -22.64 10.38 -14.07
CA VAL A 915 -21.37 9.66 -13.83
C VAL A 915 -20.42 9.97 -15.00
N PHE A 916 -19.14 10.19 -14.68
CA PHE A 916 -18.10 10.72 -15.58
C PHE A 916 -18.23 12.21 -15.99
N SER A 917 -19.23 12.96 -15.49
CA SER A 917 -19.18 14.42 -15.63
C SER A 917 -17.93 14.99 -14.94
N ILE A 918 -17.23 15.88 -15.65
CA ILE A 918 -16.21 16.75 -15.05
C ILE A 918 -16.92 17.92 -14.36
N VAL A 919 -16.47 18.26 -13.17
CA VAL A 919 -16.96 19.38 -12.36
C VAL A 919 -15.79 20.05 -11.64
N GLU A 920 -15.81 21.37 -11.58
CA GLU A 920 -14.86 22.14 -10.77
C GLU A 920 -15.27 22.08 -9.28
N VAL A 921 -14.30 21.87 -8.40
CA VAL A 921 -14.53 21.75 -6.95
C VAL A 921 -13.53 22.56 -6.13
N GLU A 922 -13.99 23.07 -5.00
CA GLU A 922 -13.22 23.87 -4.06
C GLU A 922 -12.89 23.04 -2.81
N LEU A 923 -11.59 22.85 -2.57
CA LEU A 923 -11.06 22.14 -1.41
C LEU A 923 -10.72 23.13 -0.28
N ASN A 924 -11.52 23.06 0.78
CA ASN A 924 -11.49 23.96 1.93
C ASN A 924 -10.84 23.30 3.15
N ARG A 925 -10.08 24.08 3.92
CA ARG A 925 -9.54 23.70 5.22
C ARG A 925 -10.65 23.47 6.27
N ASP A 926 -10.61 22.32 6.93
CA ASP A 926 -11.43 21.99 8.13
C ASP A 926 -10.70 22.48 9.41
N GLU A 927 -11.39 22.54 10.56
CA GLU A 927 -10.75 22.82 11.85
C GLU A 927 -9.80 21.68 12.30
N ASP A 928 -10.07 20.46 11.82
CA ASP A 928 -9.23 19.28 11.99
C ASP A 928 -8.40 19.06 10.71
N MET A 929 -7.08 19.22 10.80
CA MET A 929 -6.15 19.07 9.66
C MET A 929 -6.26 17.74 8.91
N VAL A 930 -6.83 16.69 9.53
CA VAL A 930 -7.02 15.37 8.88
C VAL A 930 -8.28 15.35 7.98
N LYS A 931 -9.00 16.48 7.88
CA LYS A 931 -10.15 16.67 6.99
C LYS A 931 -9.95 17.85 6.04
N VAL A 932 -10.62 17.72 4.89
CA VAL A 932 -10.80 18.76 3.88
C VAL A 932 -12.28 18.76 3.51
N ASP A 933 -12.92 19.90 3.64
CA ASP A 933 -14.27 20.11 3.10
C ASP A 933 -14.19 20.26 1.57
N THR A 934 -15.20 19.78 0.85
CA THR A 934 -15.20 19.71 -0.61
C THR A 934 -16.53 20.24 -1.13
N LYS A 935 -16.50 21.45 -1.67
CA LYS A 935 -17.67 22.10 -2.28
C LYS A 935 -17.61 22.00 -3.80
N LEU A 936 -18.78 21.98 -4.41
CA LEU A 936 -18.93 22.11 -5.87
C LEU A 936 -18.84 23.61 -6.21
N VAL A 937 -18.06 23.98 -7.23
CA VAL A 937 -18.02 25.37 -7.71
C VAL A 937 -19.22 25.60 -8.64
N ARG A 938 -19.78 26.82 -8.59
CA ARG A 938 -20.88 27.24 -9.47
C ARG A 938 -20.34 27.40 -10.90
N PRO A 939 -20.90 26.74 -11.93
CA PRO A 939 -20.59 27.08 -13.31
C PRO A 939 -20.95 28.55 -13.58
N VAL A 940 -20.11 29.20 -14.39
CA VAL A 940 -20.21 30.61 -14.81
C VAL A 940 -21.19 30.75 -15.97
#